data_AF-A0A974CWD4-F1
#
_entry.id   AF-A0A974CWD4-F1
#
_cell.length_a   1.000
_cell.length_b   1.000
_cell.length_c   1.000
_cell.angle_alpha   90.00
_cell.angle_beta   90.00
_cell.angle_gamma   90.00
#
_symmetry.space_group_name_H-M   'P 1'
#
loop_
_entity.id
_entity.type
_entity.pdbx_description
1 polymer ?
#
loop_
_entity_poly.entity_id
_entity_poly.type
_entity_poly.pdbx_seq_one_letter_code
_entity_poly.pdbx_strand_id
1 'polypeptide(L)'
;MDIRQDSSSLRIDLLLIVHSQDKQTGGDKSEEPVPPRQGGHRRKDQLVSAERSDYDAQWAPAGSVGTKSNLSDRPNDRSPPDKNVGTLPTHDPKIMHTDEECKENCNKQDKVQVPFSVKPAPRKPHTSGQIISSYESQESHVRLEIHPKTSKPQLLNRPTVTGAPLSTNNGNSWDPTPQPSAKDFYAYPWDKSNLKSLAMNLKNFEKLDAYSVKVGKPSTVEQLVSSLLKMARTDLEKVRAIWTWICHHIEYDLDGMEDKSKRSGDPNQTLLTGKGACEGYAGLFENMCSRAGIQCLKIGGYSKGFCYKTGHTFSEEPNHAWNAVYLNKRWHLVDTTWGAGFANSSTNSFKFRYNEFYFLTHPALFIAEHFPDNQNWQLLQVPLSMKQFEGNLCRNSNFYNAGLTTSYPETLMVETVNGKATFSIEGHSPALFSFTLNKTEKPGIMTLTKNGMQLDVYPTVTGRHKLELYTKPFNPGKESYDKVVEYILHCGSVDTGFRIPKELEPIVGPSWLTEIKGFLQNLCSNPIISTQDGCCSVGFTLVKKATVLATLHSDNIKPGDENRYVLQTLRGNRVEFKVHLPQKGFYALKIHSSCGPLTFECFCNYLVVCTNPEVAWPPFPRQLQNPVGPTALMEKRGLLQPSQRDPIIYTSSSHCSLSFTLKEDIKILTSLLFDETPLTDHGGKRLVIQAQKGNHVEIQIHLPQAGAYILQIFANSKTSPTSFEYVCNYLICCSNKEAESPEGLVTAQSTLNSANTVDKNGFMRPSQQGQVIESPDGRCSLSFSLDREESCLATLHCDDSKWNKQMERRYIMYTQKHRHVEFYIQLPKSGSYELRIYVDNRSQPGSYEFVSGYLITCNNPDVAWPPFPNKLQNPVGPTALSEKKGLLQPSHTNPIIDSTEGRCSFSFTLKKEMGIFARLQSDDVNLTEEAERRHVLQVQRQNKVEFQVQLPQCGMYVLKIYTESEQGSYKFACNYLINCTNTKVTWPLLPVELSNPVGPSSFSEKKGLVRPSVLEPVIYTDDGCCSVSFGLNDSIDVVATLHADDITSEEVRRRHVFQVIKDGYVEFLTRLPKAGTYVLKICTKTKSDPGNMYDYTCNYLLCCSNPNVRWPFFPMRYNAWDCTYELLEPLNGILPANSPVQFKIKARGLAAVLVKGLNLCPLTLNSDGCWEGTCNTQGCQDIHVMLTNNLNKNYALVLSYKVNNTDSQGS
;
A
#
# COMPACT_ATOMS: atom_id res chain seq x y z
N MET A 1 -21.79 46.15 -13.67
CA MET A 1 -22.34 47.47 -13.26
C MET A 1 -23.06 48.06 -14.45
N ASP A 2 -24.09 48.86 -14.21
CA ASP A 2 -24.90 49.49 -15.24
C ASP A 2 -24.76 51.02 -15.11
N ILE A 3 -24.21 51.69 -16.13
CA ILE A 3 -24.00 53.15 -16.18
C ILE A 3 -24.32 53.64 -17.59
N ARG A 4 -25.09 54.72 -17.68
CA ARG A 4 -25.60 55.31 -18.93
C ARG A 4 -24.52 56.07 -19.69
N GLN A 5 -24.71 56.18 -21.01
CA GLN A 5 -23.93 57.08 -21.87
C GLN A 5 -24.27 58.55 -21.60
N ASP A 6 -23.30 59.44 -21.81
CA ASP A 6 -23.59 60.76 -22.38
C ASP A 6 -22.39 61.35 -23.16
N SER A 7 -22.66 62.20 -24.15
CA SER A 7 -21.70 63.05 -24.90
C SER A 7 -20.44 62.42 -25.56
N SER A 8 -20.64 61.77 -26.71
CA SER A 8 -19.86 61.94 -27.97
C SER A 8 -18.35 62.28 -27.96
N SER A 9 -17.49 61.35 -28.43
CA SER A 9 -16.29 61.68 -29.25
C SER A 9 -15.58 60.48 -29.92
N LEU A 10 -15.62 59.29 -29.31
CA LEU A 10 -14.78 58.13 -29.71
C LEU A 10 -15.53 56.98 -30.40
N ARG A 11 -14.78 56.07 -31.03
CA ARG A 11 -15.25 54.79 -31.57
C ARG A 11 -14.49 53.64 -30.89
N ILE A 12 -15.22 52.58 -30.54
CA ILE A 12 -14.69 51.33 -29.98
C ILE A 12 -15.03 50.23 -30.98
N ASP A 13 -14.06 49.42 -31.36
CA ASP A 13 -14.27 48.19 -32.14
C ASP A 13 -13.86 46.99 -31.26
N LEU A 14 -14.67 45.92 -31.28
CA LEU A 14 -14.61 44.82 -30.30
C LEU A 14 -14.38 43.49 -31.02
N LEU A 15 -13.23 42.84 -30.79
CA LEU A 15 -12.86 41.60 -31.46
C LEU A 15 -13.20 40.37 -30.61
N LEU A 16 -14.34 39.73 -30.90
CA LEU A 16 -14.77 38.47 -30.29
C LEU A 16 -14.50 37.29 -31.23
N ILE A 17 -13.59 36.40 -30.86
CA ILE A 17 -13.36 35.14 -31.59
C ILE A 17 -14.24 34.06 -30.97
N VAL A 18 -15.39 33.80 -31.60
CA VAL A 18 -16.30 32.70 -31.26
C VAL A 18 -16.25 31.65 -32.35
N HIS A 19 -15.90 30.41 -32.01
CA HIS A 19 -16.02 29.28 -32.93
C HIS A 19 -17.38 28.59 -32.79
N SER A 20 -18.38 29.12 -33.51
CA SER A 20 -19.61 28.39 -33.83
C SER A 20 -19.36 27.44 -35.01
N GLN A 21 -19.61 26.14 -34.83
CA GLN A 21 -19.84 25.24 -35.95
C GLN A 21 -21.31 25.34 -36.39
N ASP A 22 -21.58 25.49 -37.69
CA ASP A 22 -22.85 25.05 -38.26
C ASP A 22 -22.70 24.59 -39.73
N LYS A 23 -23.76 24.00 -40.27
CA LYS A 23 -23.78 23.07 -41.40
C LYS A 23 -23.81 23.74 -42.78
N GLN A 24 -23.64 22.92 -43.84
CA GLN A 24 -24.60 22.62 -44.94
C GLN A 24 -23.82 21.99 -46.13
N THR A 25 -24.34 21.10 -47.01
CA THR A 25 -25.62 20.37 -47.13
C THR A 25 -25.49 19.20 -48.13
N GLY A 26 -26.31 18.14 -47.97
CA GLY A 26 -26.68 17.17 -49.03
C GLY A 26 -25.69 16.03 -49.33
N GLY A 27 -26.08 14.77 -49.56
CA GLY A 27 -27.35 14.08 -49.24
C GLY A 27 -28.03 13.35 -50.40
N ASP A 28 -28.33 12.05 -50.23
CA ASP A 28 -29.52 11.37 -50.79
C ASP A 28 -29.87 10.11 -49.96
N LYS A 29 -30.95 9.38 -50.32
CA LYS A 29 -31.64 8.38 -49.48
C LYS A 29 -31.31 6.91 -49.82
N SER A 30 -31.52 6.00 -48.86
CA SER A 30 -32.42 4.82 -49.04
C SER A 30 -32.72 4.09 -47.72
N GLU A 31 -33.84 3.36 -47.72
CA GLU A 31 -34.59 2.76 -46.60
C GLU A 31 -33.99 1.48 -45.97
N GLU A 32 -34.57 1.02 -44.85
CA GLU A 32 -34.38 -0.34 -44.30
C GLU A 32 -34.92 -1.43 -45.25
N PRO A 33 -34.49 -2.71 -45.12
CA PRO A 33 -35.31 -3.63 -44.33
C PRO A 33 -34.53 -4.72 -43.55
N VAL A 34 -35.28 -5.49 -42.74
CA VAL A 34 -34.81 -6.59 -41.88
C VAL A 34 -34.97 -7.98 -42.59
N PRO A 35 -34.81 -9.14 -41.91
CA PRO A 35 -33.78 -10.16 -42.14
C PRO A 35 -34.17 -11.28 -43.13
N PRO A 36 -33.33 -12.34 -43.28
CA PRO A 36 -33.80 -13.64 -42.78
C PRO A 36 -32.74 -14.51 -42.04
N ARG A 37 -33.21 -15.63 -41.46
CA ARG A 37 -32.41 -16.64 -40.74
C ARG A 37 -32.00 -17.83 -41.65
N GLN A 38 -30.77 -18.35 -41.45
CA GLN A 38 -30.32 -19.77 -41.50
C GLN A 38 -28.78 -19.78 -41.45
N GLY A 39 -28.05 -20.78 -40.94
CA GLY A 39 -28.42 -22.01 -40.20
C GLY A 39 -27.24 -23.01 -40.25
N GLY A 40 -26.84 -23.63 -39.12
CA GLY A 40 -25.79 -24.67 -39.12
C GLY A 40 -25.04 -24.85 -37.79
N HIS A 41 -24.71 -26.09 -37.42
CA HIS A 41 -23.97 -26.44 -36.20
C HIS A 41 -22.46 -26.59 -36.42
N ARG A 42 -21.65 -26.21 -35.42
CA ARG A 42 -20.93 -27.17 -34.55
C ARG A 42 -20.23 -26.48 -33.37
N ARG A 43 -20.08 -27.20 -32.25
CA ARG A 43 -19.30 -26.77 -31.07
C ARG A 43 -17.83 -27.15 -31.24
N LYS A 44 -16.92 -26.27 -30.83
CA LYS A 44 -15.66 -26.63 -30.15
C LYS A 44 -15.28 -25.56 -29.13
N ASP A 45 -15.07 -26.01 -27.91
CA ASP A 45 -13.98 -25.70 -26.96
C ASP A 45 -13.55 -24.23 -26.72
N GLN A 46 -13.74 -23.83 -25.46
CA GLN A 46 -12.92 -22.96 -24.60
C GLN A 46 -11.85 -22.04 -25.23
N LEU A 47 -11.85 -20.78 -24.79
CA LEU A 47 -10.68 -20.24 -24.07
C LEU A 47 -11.10 -19.15 -23.07
N VAL A 48 -10.54 -19.21 -21.86
CA VAL A 48 -10.69 -18.21 -20.80
C VAL A 48 -9.50 -17.25 -20.85
N SER A 49 -9.72 -15.97 -20.56
CA SER A 49 -8.65 -15.03 -20.22
C SER A 49 -8.96 -14.35 -18.89
N ALA A 50 -8.19 -14.73 -17.88
CA ALA A 50 -7.94 -13.97 -16.66
C ALA A 50 -6.42 -13.68 -16.67
N GLU A 51 -5.96 -12.45 -16.48
CA GLU A 51 -5.92 -11.77 -15.17
C GLU A 51 -5.20 -12.62 -14.12
N ARG A 52 -3.88 -12.41 -14.01
CA ARG A 52 -3.09 -12.80 -12.83
C ARG A 52 -3.04 -11.63 -11.86
N SER A 53 -3.28 -11.92 -10.60
CA SER A 53 -3.01 -11.05 -9.45
C SER A 53 -1.74 -11.55 -8.75
N ASP A 54 -0.75 -10.69 -8.56
CA ASP A 54 0.44 -10.98 -7.75
C ASP A 54 0.59 -9.91 -6.64
N TYR A 55 0.21 -10.30 -5.42
CA TYR A 55 0.73 -9.83 -4.14
C TYR A 55 1.27 -11.10 -3.46
N ASP A 56 2.31 -11.10 -2.62
CA ASP A 56 2.97 -10.01 -1.93
C ASP A 56 4.42 -10.41 -1.60
N ALA A 57 5.30 -9.45 -1.33
CA ALA A 57 6.41 -9.55 -0.36
C ALA A 57 7.42 -8.40 -0.51
N GLN A 58 7.68 -7.68 0.59
CA GLN A 58 8.91 -7.82 1.39
C GLN A 58 9.03 -6.68 2.42
N TRP A 59 9.58 -6.99 3.59
CA TRP A 59 10.74 -6.26 4.10
C TRP A 59 11.54 -7.12 5.08
N ALA A 60 12.87 -7.02 5.01
CA ALA A 60 13.82 -7.63 5.94
C ALA A 60 14.82 -6.55 6.39
N PRO A 61 15.32 -6.61 7.65
CA PRO A 61 16.21 -5.58 8.19
C PRO A 61 17.66 -5.70 7.70
N ALA A 62 18.40 -4.59 7.82
CA ALA A 62 19.81 -4.53 7.43
C ALA A 62 20.76 -5.16 8.48
N GLY A 63 21.81 -5.84 8.01
CA GLY A 63 22.91 -6.36 8.82
C GLY A 63 24.07 -5.38 9.02
N SER A 64 24.95 -5.66 9.98
CA SER A 64 26.06 -4.78 10.40
C SER A 64 27.45 -5.43 10.24
N VAL A 65 28.46 -4.61 9.94
CA VAL A 65 29.91 -4.93 9.96
C VAL A 65 30.66 -3.62 10.28
N GLY A 66 31.74 -3.57 11.07
CA GLY A 66 32.33 -4.61 11.93
C GLY A 66 33.63 -4.17 12.63
N THR A 67 33.63 -4.23 13.97
CA THR A 67 34.76 -4.47 14.92
C THR A 67 36.20 -4.02 14.64
N LYS A 68 36.77 -3.25 15.58
CA LYS A 68 38.15 -3.32 16.17
C LYS A 68 38.25 -2.28 17.32
N SER A 69 39.02 -2.42 18.41
CA SER A 69 39.38 -3.58 19.26
C SER A 69 40.19 -3.08 20.49
N ASN A 70 39.71 -3.36 21.71
CA ASN A 70 40.45 -3.47 22.99
C ASN A 70 41.04 -2.25 23.75
N LEU A 71 40.79 -2.31 25.08
CA LEU A 71 41.62 -1.96 26.26
C LEU A 71 41.79 -0.50 26.76
N SER A 72 41.02 -0.25 27.84
CA SER A 72 41.42 0.23 29.18
C SER A 72 41.84 1.69 29.50
N ASP A 73 41.52 2.03 30.75
CA ASP A 73 42.09 3.06 31.63
C ASP A 73 41.66 4.55 31.54
N ARG A 74 41.24 5.04 32.72
CA ARG A 74 41.18 6.43 33.22
C ARG A 74 42.28 6.55 34.30
N PRO A 75 42.70 7.74 34.82
CA PRO A 75 41.97 9.01 34.87
C PRO A 75 42.79 10.34 34.76
N ASN A 76 42.09 11.46 34.98
CA ASN A 76 42.54 12.73 35.61
C ASN A 76 43.52 13.71 34.92
N ASP A 77 42.93 14.87 34.57
CA ASP A 77 43.17 16.20 35.20
C ASP A 77 44.40 17.08 34.83
N ARG A 78 44.14 18.41 34.89
CA ARG A 78 45.06 19.58 34.96
C ARG A 78 45.58 20.26 33.70
N SER A 79 45.80 21.57 33.88
CA SER A 79 46.28 22.57 32.91
C SER A 79 47.44 23.40 33.53
N PRO A 80 47.76 24.62 33.06
CA PRO A 80 49.08 25.04 32.55
C PRO A 80 50.04 25.60 33.64
N PRO A 81 51.24 26.12 33.25
CA PRO A 81 51.40 27.56 32.99
C PRO A 81 52.20 27.82 31.68
N ASP A 82 52.74 28.99 31.28
CA ASP A 82 53.24 30.24 31.90
C ASP A 82 53.31 31.36 30.80
N LYS A 83 53.71 32.64 30.91
CA LYS A 83 54.34 33.53 31.95
C LYS A 83 53.69 34.95 31.87
N ASN A 84 54.42 36.05 32.12
CA ASN A 84 53.91 37.44 32.24
C ASN A 84 55.04 38.49 32.12
N VAL A 85 54.72 39.73 31.66
CA VAL A 85 55.38 41.06 31.91
C VAL A 85 56.87 41.24 31.51
N GLY A 86 57.39 42.36 30.97
CA GLY A 86 56.92 43.74 30.64
C GLY A 86 58.02 44.49 29.83
N THR A 87 58.30 45.82 29.85
CA THR A 87 57.65 47.04 30.41
C THR A 87 58.42 48.33 29.99
N LEU A 88 57.75 49.51 29.90
CA LEU A 88 58.30 50.92 29.97
C LEU A 88 59.19 51.48 28.82
N PRO A 89 59.36 52.83 28.65
CA PRO A 89 58.50 53.99 29.02
C PRO A 89 58.32 55.13 27.95
N THR A 90 57.30 55.99 28.17
CA THR A 90 57.04 57.41 27.74
C THR A 90 58.06 58.17 26.84
N HIS A 91 57.67 58.92 25.79
CA HIS A 91 56.92 60.21 25.87
C HIS A 91 56.37 60.74 24.50
N ASP A 92 55.35 61.61 24.55
CA ASP A 92 54.65 62.37 23.48
C ASP A 92 55.44 63.61 22.91
N PRO A 93 54.99 64.46 21.92
CA PRO A 93 53.59 64.78 21.52
C PRO A 93 53.24 65.06 20.02
N LYS A 94 51.95 64.92 19.62
CA LYS A 94 51.01 66.02 19.17
C LYS A 94 49.76 65.60 18.35
N ILE A 95 48.56 66.04 18.82
CA ILE A 95 47.46 66.77 18.11
C ILE A 95 46.86 66.12 16.82
N MET A 96 45.54 65.94 16.61
CA MET A 96 44.26 66.53 17.10
C MET A 96 43.18 65.39 17.09
N HIS A 97 42.32 65.16 18.11
CA HIS A 97 41.03 65.84 18.43
C HIS A 97 39.99 65.85 17.29
N THR A 98 38.67 65.60 17.48
CA THR A 98 37.84 65.34 18.70
C THR A 98 36.50 64.65 18.33
N ASP A 99 36.09 63.65 19.12
CA ASP A 99 34.86 63.53 19.96
C ASP A 99 33.44 63.73 19.32
N GLU A 100 32.30 63.26 19.88
CA GLU A 100 32.00 62.61 21.18
C GLU A 100 30.79 61.61 21.09
N GLU A 101 30.28 61.10 22.22
CA GLU A 101 29.37 59.94 22.34
C GLU A 101 27.85 60.24 22.47
N CYS A 102 27.07 59.14 22.51
CA CYS A 102 26.06 58.81 23.56
C CYS A 102 24.56 58.71 23.17
N LYS A 103 23.73 58.38 24.16
CA LYS A 103 22.44 57.66 24.04
C LYS A 103 21.17 58.51 24.22
N GLU A 104 20.03 57.91 23.79
CA GLU A 104 18.67 58.04 24.34
C GLU A 104 18.03 59.44 24.51
N ASN A 105 16.97 59.73 23.71
CA ASN A 105 15.62 59.87 24.29
C ASN A 105 14.45 59.87 23.27
N CYS A 106 13.22 60.00 23.77
CA CYS A 106 11.98 59.75 23.04
C CYS A 106 11.31 60.95 22.34
N ASN A 107 10.56 60.61 21.28
CA ASN A 107 9.22 61.12 20.91
C ASN A 107 8.99 62.47 20.17
N LYS A 108 8.11 62.35 19.16
CA LYS A 108 7.06 63.29 18.68
C LYS A 108 7.37 64.48 17.75
N GLN A 109 6.94 64.25 16.49
CA GLN A 109 5.90 65.00 15.74
C GLN A 109 6.19 66.26 14.90
N ASP A 110 5.72 66.12 13.64
CA ASP A 110 5.01 67.09 12.78
C ASP A 110 5.76 67.96 11.73
N LYS A 111 4.96 68.42 10.77
CA LYS A 111 5.26 68.68 9.33
C LYS A 111 5.64 70.14 9.02
N VAL A 112 6.13 70.40 7.79
CA VAL A 112 5.53 71.30 6.74
C VAL A 112 6.37 71.27 5.43
N GLN A 113 6.11 72.14 4.42
CA GLN A 113 6.21 71.87 2.97
C GLN A 113 7.31 72.63 2.13
N VAL A 114 7.40 72.18 0.86
CA VAL A 114 8.18 72.56 -0.36
C VAL A 114 8.31 74.07 -0.72
N PRO A 115 9.28 74.46 -1.62
CA PRO A 115 8.91 74.79 -3.02
C PRO A 115 9.95 74.54 -4.18
N PHE A 116 9.44 74.40 -5.42
CA PHE A 116 9.90 74.68 -6.84
C PHE A 116 11.40 74.97 -7.26
N SER A 117 11.87 74.95 -8.54
CA SER A 117 11.58 74.27 -9.85
C SER A 117 12.47 74.86 -11.02
N VAL A 118 12.37 74.37 -12.29
CA VAL A 118 12.71 74.98 -13.65
C VAL A 118 13.50 74.07 -14.67
N LYS A 119 13.29 74.28 -16.00
CA LYS A 119 13.77 73.57 -17.25
C LYS A 119 13.87 74.62 -18.43
N PRO A 120 13.84 74.38 -19.80
CA PRO A 120 13.80 73.17 -20.68
C PRO A 120 14.51 73.20 -22.10
N ALA A 121 14.47 72.07 -22.85
CA ALA A 121 14.44 71.93 -24.35
C ALA A 121 15.74 72.24 -25.18
N PRO A 122 15.88 71.99 -26.53
CA PRO A 122 14.94 71.64 -27.66
C PRO A 122 15.37 70.42 -28.56
N ARG A 123 14.87 70.04 -29.78
CA ARG A 123 13.56 70.02 -30.54
C ARG A 123 13.63 69.17 -31.86
N LYS A 124 12.67 68.24 -32.11
CA LYS A 124 11.94 67.94 -33.41
C LYS A 124 12.63 67.30 -34.67
N PRO A 125 11.89 66.83 -35.72
CA PRO A 125 10.42 66.54 -35.86
C PRO A 125 9.97 65.23 -36.59
N HIS A 126 8.80 64.68 -36.17
CA HIS A 126 7.71 64.02 -36.96
C HIS A 126 8.01 62.78 -37.87
N THR A 127 7.15 61.77 -38.00
CA THR A 127 5.70 61.58 -37.68
C THR A 127 5.46 60.07 -37.35
N SER A 128 4.28 59.43 -37.14
CA SER A 128 2.83 59.75 -37.15
C SER A 128 2.02 58.62 -36.47
N GLY A 129 0.83 58.94 -35.90
CA GLY A 129 -0.25 57.97 -35.63
C GLY A 129 -0.16 57.22 -34.29
N GLN A 130 -0.90 57.67 -33.27
CA GLN A 130 -0.93 57.04 -31.93
C GLN A 130 -2.27 56.36 -31.62
N ILE A 131 -2.21 55.25 -30.90
CA ILE A 131 -3.34 54.61 -30.20
C ILE A 131 -3.61 55.42 -28.92
N ILE A 132 -4.89 55.56 -28.53
CA ILE A 132 -5.27 56.38 -27.37
C ILE A 132 -5.07 55.63 -26.05
N SER A 133 -5.48 54.36 -25.98
CA SER A 133 -5.24 53.45 -24.85
C SER A 133 -5.54 52.01 -25.24
N SER A 134 -4.90 51.05 -24.58
CA SER A 134 -5.25 49.62 -24.62
C SER A 134 -5.35 49.08 -23.19
N TYR A 135 -6.32 48.21 -22.92
CA TYR A 135 -6.49 47.53 -21.62
C TYR A 135 -6.75 46.04 -21.86
N GLU A 136 -6.27 45.20 -20.93
CA GLU A 136 -6.31 43.74 -21.02
C GLU A 136 -6.57 43.18 -19.62
N SER A 137 -7.67 42.43 -19.45
CA SER A 137 -8.00 41.76 -18.18
C SER A 137 -7.32 40.39 -18.12
N GLN A 138 -6.68 40.07 -17.00
CA GLN A 138 -5.86 38.85 -16.88
C GLN A 138 -6.65 37.52 -16.88
N GLU A 139 -7.98 37.57 -16.83
CA GLU A 139 -8.85 36.41 -16.99
C GLU A 139 -9.83 36.64 -18.14
N SER A 140 -9.85 35.70 -19.10
CA SER A 140 -10.50 35.75 -20.43
C SER A 140 -9.93 36.80 -21.42
N HIS A 141 -9.47 36.33 -22.58
CA HIS A 141 -8.84 37.15 -23.61
C HIS A 141 -9.87 37.99 -24.39
N VAL A 142 -10.11 39.23 -23.96
CA VAL A 142 -10.75 40.28 -24.75
C VAL A 142 -9.85 41.50 -24.78
N ARG A 143 -9.41 41.90 -25.98
CA ARG A 143 -8.57 43.07 -26.21
C ARG A 143 -9.40 44.19 -26.83
N LEU A 144 -9.35 45.37 -26.20
CA LEU A 144 -10.11 46.55 -26.62
C LEU A 144 -9.16 47.61 -27.17
N GLU A 145 -9.38 48.06 -28.40
CA GLU A 145 -8.57 49.11 -29.04
C GLU A 145 -9.46 50.29 -29.48
N ILE A 146 -8.96 51.51 -29.27
CA ILE A 146 -9.71 52.76 -29.46
C ILE A 146 -8.96 53.64 -30.47
N HIS A 147 -9.62 53.94 -31.59
CA HIS A 147 -9.05 54.70 -32.71
C HIS A 147 -9.82 56.00 -33.01
N PRO A 148 -9.14 57.04 -33.51
CA PRO A 148 -9.79 58.15 -34.21
C PRO A 148 -10.59 57.67 -35.43
N LYS A 149 -11.69 58.37 -35.75
CA LYS A 149 -12.77 57.90 -36.64
C LYS A 149 -12.44 57.87 -38.15
N THR A 150 -11.17 57.93 -38.55
CA THR A 150 -10.73 58.31 -39.92
C THR A 150 -9.75 57.36 -40.61
N SER A 151 -9.36 56.23 -40.00
CA SER A 151 -8.45 55.23 -40.60
C SER A 151 -9.19 54.04 -41.22
N LYS A 152 -8.72 53.54 -42.39
CA LYS A 152 -9.23 52.33 -43.07
C LYS A 152 -8.23 51.16 -42.93
N PRO A 153 -8.68 49.91 -42.71
CA PRO A 153 -7.83 48.74 -42.80
C PRO A 153 -7.57 48.33 -44.27
N GLN A 154 -6.47 47.62 -44.51
CA GLN A 154 -6.18 46.94 -45.79
C GLN A 154 -5.99 45.44 -45.55
N LEU A 155 -6.47 44.62 -46.49
CA LEU A 155 -6.26 43.17 -46.57
C LEU A 155 -5.04 42.87 -47.44
N LEU A 156 -4.32 41.78 -47.17
CA LEU A 156 -3.28 41.25 -48.06
C LEU A 156 -3.49 39.75 -48.33
N ASN A 157 -3.13 39.31 -49.54
CA ASN A 157 -3.58 38.04 -50.13
C ASN A 157 -2.57 36.88 -49.99
N ARG A 158 -3.07 35.65 -50.13
CA ARG A 158 -2.28 34.47 -50.50
C ARG A 158 -1.69 34.60 -51.91
N PRO A 159 -0.49 34.04 -52.15
CA PRO A 159 -0.07 33.50 -53.45
C PRO A 159 -0.15 31.96 -53.49
N THR A 160 -0.01 31.40 -54.71
CA THR A 160 -0.21 29.97 -55.04
C THR A 160 1.09 29.25 -55.42
N VAL A 161 1.02 27.93 -55.68
CA VAL A 161 2.15 27.08 -56.06
C VAL A 161 2.36 27.02 -57.59
N THR A 162 3.62 27.09 -58.02
CA THR A 162 4.17 26.65 -59.33
C THR A 162 5.56 26.04 -59.08
N GLY A 163 6.14 25.24 -59.99
CA GLY A 163 7.42 24.55 -59.71
C GLY A 163 8.17 23.93 -60.90
N ALA A 164 9.17 23.10 -60.57
CA ALA A 164 10.18 22.45 -61.46
C ALA A 164 11.21 23.43 -62.09
N PRO A 165 12.42 22.98 -62.52
CA PRO A 165 12.91 21.60 -62.70
C PRO A 165 14.16 21.24 -61.85
N LEU A 166 14.82 20.11 -62.20
CA LEU A 166 15.96 19.52 -61.49
C LEU A 166 17.30 20.23 -61.75
N SER A 167 18.25 20.03 -60.83
CA SER A 167 19.69 20.04 -61.11
C SER A 167 20.36 18.86 -60.39
N THR A 168 21.30 18.21 -61.08
CA THR A 168 22.10 17.08 -60.55
C THR A 168 23.45 17.56 -60.05
N ASN A 169 23.91 17.06 -58.88
CA ASN A 169 25.33 16.82 -58.64
C ASN A 169 25.56 15.89 -57.45
N ASN A 170 26.58 15.04 -57.55
CA ASN A 170 27.11 14.26 -56.43
C ASN A 170 28.14 15.10 -55.67
N GLY A 171 28.13 15.03 -54.33
CA GLY A 171 29.17 15.65 -53.51
C GLY A 171 28.94 15.43 -52.01
N ASN A 172 29.83 14.68 -51.36
CA ASN A 172 29.81 14.48 -49.91
C ASN A 172 30.41 15.69 -49.19
N SER A 173 29.62 16.75 -49.02
CA SER A 173 29.88 17.79 -48.02
C SER A 173 28.56 18.24 -47.42
N TRP A 174 28.35 17.97 -46.13
CA TRP A 174 27.32 18.67 -45.38
C TRP A 174 27.74 20.13 -45.20
N ASP A 175 26.79 21.05 -45.37
CA ASP A 175 26.95 22.44 -44.91
C ASP A 175 27.34 22.47 -43.42
N PRO A 176 28.11 23.48 -42.95
CA PRO A 176 28.46 23.58 -41.54
C PRO A 176 27.20 23.60 -40.68
N THR A 177 27.09 22.62 -39.76
CA THR A 177 25.84 22.29 -39.07
C THR A 177 25.22 23.52 -38.42
N PRO A 178 23.97 23.89 -38.76
CA PRO A 178 23.45 25.23 -38.46
C PRO A 178 23.26 25.43 -36.95
N GLN A 179 24.14 26.22 -36.34
CA GLN A 179 24.02 26.61 -34.92
C GLN A 179 22.66 27.27 -34.65
N PRO A 180 22.11 27.14 -33.42
CA PRO A 180 20.82 27.74 -33.07
C PRO A 180 20.79 29.24 -33.38
N SER A 181 19.83 29.65 -34.19
CA SER A 181 19.68 31.04 -34.59
C SER A 181 18.79 31.80 -33.62
N ALA A 182 18.84 33.14 -33.68
CA ALA A 182 17.92 33.98 -32.93
C ALA A 182 16.43 33.73 -33.24
N LYS A 183 16.07 32.96 -34.28
CA LYS A 183 14.68 32.55 -34.57
C LYS A 183 14.27 31.30 -33.78
N ASP A 184 15.20 30.39 -33.51
CA ASP A 184 14.93 29.13 -32.81
C ASP A 184 14.52 29.37 -31.34
N PHE A 185 15.09 30.41 -30.71
CA PHE A 185 14.79 30.80 -29.33
C PHE A 185 13.32 31.23 -29.11
N TYR A 186 12.65 31.74 -30.14
CA TYR A 186 11.23 32.13 -30.09
C TYR A 186 10.29 31.03 -30.59
N ALA A 187 10.82 29.88 -31.01
CA ALA A 187 10.05 28.85 -31.69
C ALA A 187 9.29 27.89 -30.76
N TYR A 188 9.42 28.08 -29.43
CA TYR A 188 8.91 27.19 -28.39
C TYR A 188 8.17 27.94 -27.26
N PRO A 189 6.99 28.53 -27.55
CA PRO A 189 6.15 29.17 -26.53
C PRO A 189 5.60 28.12 -25.56
N TRP A 190 5.85 28.30 -24.25
CA TRP A 190 5.42 27.37 -23.22
C TRP A 190 4.02 27.69 -22.67
N ASP A 191 3.00 27.05 -23.25
CA ASP A 191 1.58 27.19 -22.90
C ASP A 191 1.08 26.17 -21.85
N LYS A 192 1.95 25.26 -21.41
CA LYS A 192 1.64 24.11 -20.53
C LYS A 192 0.69 23.05 -21.13
N SER A 193 0.41 23.07 -22.44
CA SER A 193 -0.53 22.12 -23.08
C SER A 193 0.11 20.80 -23.51
N ASN A 194 1.38 20.82 -23.94
CA ASN A 194 2.06 19.67 -24.55
C ASN A 194 3.53 19.56 -24.10
N LEU A 195 3.90 18.47 -23.44
CA LEU A 195 5.27 18.21 -22.95
C LEU A 195 6.34 18.15 -24.06
N LYS A 196 5.94 18.07 -25.34
CA LYS A 196 6.81 17.90 -26.50
C LYS A 196 7.00 19.20 -27.28
N SER A 197 8.24 19.46 -27.67
CA SER A 197 8.62 20.56 -28.58
C SER A 197 8.01 20.44 -29.99
N LEU A 198 7.51 19.26 -30.37
CA LEU A 198 6.75 19.01 -31.58
C LEU A 198 5.43 18.32 -31.24
N ALA A 199 4.32 18.78 -31.79
CA ALA A 199 3.02 18.11 -31.61
C ALA A 199 3.00 16.78 -32.38
N MET A 200 2.74 15.67 -31.69
CA MET A 200 2.67 14.33 -32.27
C MET A 200 1.72 13.43 -31.47
N ASN A 201 1.07 12.49 -32.14
CA ASN A 201 0.28 11.45 -31.50
C ASN A 201 1.13 10.18 -31.36
N LEU A 202 1.52 9.84 -30.12
CA LEU A 202 2.38 8.69 -29.84
C LEU A 202 1.80 7.36 -30.34
N LYS A 203 0.46 7.24 -30.43
CA LYS A 203 -0.21 6.03 -30.95
C LYS A 203 0.17 5.71 -32.39
N ASN A 204 0.58 6.71 -33.17
CA ASN A 204 1.02 6.50 -34.55
C ASN A 204 2.34 5.71 -34.61
N PHE A 205 3.17 5.76 -33.56
CA PHE A 205 4.47 5.09 -33.51
C PHE A 205 4.43 3.67 -32.93
N GLU A 206 3.33 3.22 -32.31
CA GLU A 206 3.24 1.90 -31.65
C GLU A 206 3.79 0.73 -32.50
N LYS A 207 3.46 0.71 -33.80
CA LYS A 207 3.94 -0.31 -34.75
C LYS A 207 5.42 -0.19 -35.10
N LEU A 208 5.95 1.04 -35.10
CA LEU A 208 7.35 1.35 -35.41
C LEU A 208 8.24 1.10 -34.19
N ASP A 209 7.77 1.45 -33.00
CA ASP A 209 8.43 1.15 -31.73
C ASP A 209 8.48 -0.38 -31.51
N ALA A 210 7.35 -1.08 -31.66
CA ALA A 210 7.29 -2.55 -31.57
C ALA A 210 8.05 -3.29 -32.70
N TYR A 211 8.40 -2.61 -33.79
CA TYR A 211 9.36 -3.10 -34.79
C TYR A 211 10.80 -2.86 -34.32
N SER A 212 11.11 -1.63 -33.90
CA SER A 212 12.46 -1.20 -33.50
C SER A 212 12.98 -2.02 -32.32
N VAL A 213 12.14 -2.27 -31.31
CA VAL A 213 12.48 -3.16 -30.16
C VAL A 213 12.76 -4.61 -30.58
N LYS A 214 12.38 -5.03 -31.80
CA LYS A 214 12.66 -6.38 -32.34
C LYS A 214 13.80 -6.43 -33.35
N VAL A 215 14.41 -5.30 -33.71
CA VAL A 215 15.58 -5.29 -34.61
C VAL A 215 16.81 -5.72 -33.82
N GLY A 216 17.21 -6.98 -33.98
CA GLY A 216 18.40 -7.55 -33.33
C GLY A 216 19.69 -6.81 -33.68
N LYS A 217 20.62 -6.75 -32.72
CA LYS A 217 21.88 -5.99 -32.79
C LYS A 217 22.85 -6.57 -33.83
N PRO A 218 23.18 -5.87 -34.94
CA PRO A 218 24.18 -6.31 -35.90
C PRO A 218 25.60 -5.81 -35.50
N SER A 219 26.61 -6.17 -36.29
CA SER A 219 28.02 -5.84 -36.02
C SER A 219 28.44 -4.41 -36.43
N THR A 220 27.59 -3.66 -37.13
CA THR A 220 27.92 -2.31 -37.63
C THR A 220 26.72 -1.36 -37.54
N VAL A 221 27.00 -0.07 -37.34
CA VAL A 221 25.96 0.96 -37.19
C VAL A 221 25.17 1.13 -38.50
N GLU A 222 25.84 1.01 -39.65
CA GLU A 222 25.29 1.00 -41.00
C GLU A 222 24.17 -0.03 -41.17
N GLN A 223 24.41 -1.28 -40.76
CA GLN A 223 23.45 -2.38 -40.90
C GLN A 223 22.25 -2.23 -39.96
N LEU A 224 22.48 -1.64 -38.77
CA LEU A 224 21.42 -1.35 -37.80
C LEU A 224 20.48 -0.26 -38.33
N VAL A 225 21.03 0.88 -38.74
CA VAL A 225 20.25 1.98 -39.36
C VAL A 225 19.51 1.47 -40.59
N SER A 226 20.21 0.77 -41.50
CA SER A 226 19.59 0.17 -42.72
C SER A 226 18.49 -0.84 -42.41
N SER A 227 18.41 -1.37 -41.19
CA SER A 227 17.33 -2.25 -40.75
C SER A 227 16.18 -1.48 -40.09
N LEU A 228 16.46 -0.58 -39.15
CA LEU A 228 15.46 0.27 -38.51
C LEU A 228 14.66 1.11 -39.51
N LEU A 229 15.33 1.68 -40.52
CA LEU A 229 14.70 2.54 -41.51
C LEU A 229 13.77 1.83 -42.51
N LYS A 230 13.66 0.49 -42.48
CA LYS A 230 12.77 -0.27 -43.39
C LYS A 230 11.30 0.11 -43.25
N MET A 231 10.86 0.46 -42.04
CA MET A 231 9.49 0.88 -41.74
C MET A 231 9.29 2.39 -41.62
N ALA A 232 10.32 3.17 -41.31
CA ALA A 232 10.23 4.63 -41.25
C ALA A 232 10.03 5.25 -42.65
N ARG A 233 9.25 6.34 -42.73
CA ARG A 233 8.97 7.08 -43.99
C ARG A 233 9.29 8.57 -43.88
N THR A 234 9.08 9.15 -42.72
CA THR A 234 9.36 10.55 -42.37
C THR A 234 10.57 10.67 -41.45
N ASP A 235 11.28 11.80 -41.44
CA ASP A 235 12.46 11.96 -40.59
C ASP A 235 12.14 11.83 -39.09
N LEU A 236 10.95 12.25 -38.65
CA LEU A 236 10.46 12.02 -37.28
C LEU A 236 10.36 10.53 -36.95
N GLU A 237 9.85 9.69 -37.86
CA GLU A 237 9.84 8.23 -37.69
C GLU A 237 11.25 7.64 -37.69
N LYS A 238 12.16 8.14 -38.54
CA LYS A 238 13.56 7.68 -38.54
C LYS A 238 14.21 7.95 -37.17
N VAL A 239 14.08 9.17 -36.65
CA VAL A 239 14.58 9.57 -35.31
C VAL A 239 13.93 8.73 -34.22
N ARG A 240 12.60 8.50 -34.29
CA ARG A 240 11.88 7.65 -33.34
C ARG A 240 12.42 6.22 -33.31
N ALA A 241 12.56 5.58 -34.47
CA ALA A 241 13.06 4.21 -34.56
C ALA A 241 14.49 4.06 -33.98
N ILE A 242 15.36 5.04 -34.26
CA ILE A 242 16.73 5.09 -33.72
C ILE A 242 16.72 5.31 -32.19
N TRP A 243 15.94 6.27 -31.69
CA TRP A 243 15.83 6.57 -30.26
C TRP A 243 15.28 5.38 -29.46
N THR A 244 14.15 4.83 -29.91
CA THR A 244 13.51 3.66 -29.29
C THR A 244 14.43 2.44 -29.31
N TRP A 245 15.20 2.21 -30.40
CA TRP A 245 16.16 1.10 -30.42
C TRP A 245 17.23 1.26 -29.34
N ILE A 246 17.89 2.42 -29.25
CA ILE A 246 18.96 2.68 -28.26
C ILE A 246 18.41 2.51 -26.83
N CYS A 247 17.23 3.08 -26.55
CA CYS A 247 16.60 3.04 -25.23
C CYS A 247 16.20 1.63 -24.75
N HIS A 248 16.24 0.61 -25.62
CA HIS A 248 15.92 -0.78 -25.30
C HIS A 248 17.09 -1.76 -25.44
N HIS A 249 18.25 -1.34 -25.97
CA HIS A 249 19.35 -2.24 -26.31
C HIS A 249 20.74 -1.83 -25.81
N ILE A 250 20.90 -0.60 -25.30
CA ILE A 250 22.15 -0.14 -24.67
C ILE A 250 21.91 -0.07 -23.15
N GLU A 251 22.79 -0.68 -22.37
CA GLU A 251 22.84 -0.55 -20.90
C GLU A 251 23.75 0.61 -20.48
N TYR A 252 23.47 1.22 -19.33
CA TYR A 252 24.39 2.22 -18.78
C TYR A 252 25.64 1.57 -18.17
N ASP A 253 26.81 2.05 -18.60
CA ASP A 253 28.12 1.58 -18.13
C ASP A 253 28.46 2.20 -16.75
N LEU A 254 28.32 1.39 -15.70
CA LEU A 254 28.65 1.76 -14.33
C LEU A 254 30.13 1.55 -14.01
N ASP A 255 30.79 0.58 -14.65
CA ASP A 255 32.23 0.33 -14.48
C ASP A 255 33.05 1.50 -15.05
N GLY A 256 32.65 2.02 -16.21
CA GLY A 256 33.14 3.28 -16.78
C GLY A 256 32.64 4.53 -16.05
N MET A 257 31.63 4.44 -15.20
CA MET A 257 31.21 5.58 -14.36
C MET A 257 32.24 5.83 -13.25
N GLU A 258 32.66 4.77 -12.56
CA GLU A 258 33.69 4.82 -11.50
C GLU A 258 35.10 5.11 -12.05
N ASP A 259 35.45 4.55 -13.21
CA ASP A 259 36.76 4.75 -13.84
C ASP A 259 36.66 5.45 -15.21
N LYS A 260 36.98 6.75 -15.23
CA LYS A 260 37.02 7.57 -16.46
C LYS A 260 37.93 6.98 -17.55
N SER A 261 38.96 6.20 -17.22
CA SER A 261 39.91 5.62 -18.19
C SER A 261 39.35 4.42 -18.97
N LYS A 262 38.28 3.78 -18.46
CA LYS A 262 37.60 2.66 -19.15
C LYS A 262 36.54 3.12 -20.15
N ARG A 263 36.16 4.39 -20.16
CA ARG A 263 35.12 4.95 -21.02
C ARG A 263 35.55 4.90 -22.50
N SER A 264 34.74 4.26 -23.34
CA SER A 264 34.84 4.44 -24.79
C SER A 264 33.77 5.41 -25.28
N GLY A 265 34.20 6.48 -25.96
CA GLY A 265 33.31 7.40 -26.67
C GLY A 265 33.01 6.99 -28.11
N ASP A 266 33.48 5.83 -28.56
CA ASP A 266 33.24 5.33 -29.93
C ASP A 266 31.82 4.75 -30.07
N PRO A 267 31.00 5.27 -31.02
CA PRO A 267 29.70 4.68 -31.38
C PRO A 267 29.77 3.18 -31.71
N ASN A 268 30.84 2.72 -32.38
CA ASN A 268 30.96 1.33 -32.77
C ASN A 268 31.22 0.43 -31.56
N GLN A 269 32.11 0.83 -30.66
CA GLN A 269 32.33 0.13 -29.38
C GLN A 269 31.09 0.14 -28.49
N THR A 270 30.33 1.24 -28.43
CA THR A 270 29.05 1.33 -27.71
C THR A 270 28.03 0.33 -28.28
N LEU A 271 27.91 0.26 -29.62
CA LEU A 271 27.07 -0.73 -30.28
C LEU A 271 27.54 -2.17 -30.02
N LEU A 272 28.83 -2.47 -30.23
CA LEU A 272 29.40 -3.81 -30.11
C LEU A 272 29.27 -4.37 -28.69
N THR A 273 29.62 -3.59 -27.66
CA THR A 273 29.41 -3.97 -26.26
C THR A 273 27.93 -4.01 -25.89
N GLY A 274 27.13 -3.06 -26.38
CA GLY A 274 25.78 -2.80 -25.87
C GLY A 274 25.79 -2.03 -24.55
N LYS A 275 26.90 -1.35 -24.22
CA LYS A 275 27.06 -0.55 -23.00
C LYS A 275 27.67 0.81 -23.32
N GLY A 276 27.36 1.82 -22.52
CA GLY A 276 28.04 3.11 -22.60
C GLY A 276 27.71 4.06 -21.46
N ALA A 277 28.57 5.06 -21.24
CA ALA A 277 28.22 6.26 -20.49
C ALA A 277 27.37 7.21 -21.36
N CYS A 278 26.83 8.29 -20.78
CA CYS A 278 25.99 9.27 -21.48
C CYS A 278 26.59 9.79 -22.80
N GLU A 279 27.91 10.01 -22.86
CA GLU A 279 28.60 10.39 -24.09
C GLU A 279 28.52 9.32 -25.20
N GLY A 280 28.61 8.03 -24.85
CA GLY A 280 28.48 6.92 -25.80
C GLY A 280 27.05 6.78 -26.33
N TYR A 281 26.05 6.94 -25.46
CA TYR A 281 24.63 7.02 -25.87
C TYR A 281 24.38 8.16 -26.85
N ALA A 282 24.87 9.37 -26.53
CA ALA A 282 24.66 10.56 -27.34
C ALA A 282 25.44 10.52 -28.67
N GLY A 283 26.67 9.99 -28.64
CA GLY A 283 27.50 9.78 -29.84
C GLY A 283 26.97 8.68 -30.76
N LEU A 284 26.44 7.58 -30.22
CA LEU A 284 25.77 6.54 -31.01
C LEU A 284 24.51 7.07 -31.69
N PHE A 285 23.69 7.85 -30.97
CA PHE A 285 22.49 8.48 -31.53
C PHE A 285 22.82 9.49 -32.65
N GLU A 286 23.82 10.34 -32.43
CA GLU A 286 24.35 11.29 -33.43
C GLU A 286 24.84 10.56 -34.69
N ASN A 287 25.65 9.50 -34.52
CA ASN A 287 26.19 8.69 -35.61
C ASN A 287 25.08 7.97 -36.41
N MET A 288 24.08 7.41 -35.71
CA MET A 288 22.92 6.77 -36.34
C MET A 288 22.04 7.78 -37.10
N CYS A 289 21.81 8.96 -36.54
CA CYS A 289 21.05 10.04 -37.20
C CYS A 289 21.76 10.55 -38.46
N SER A 290 23.08 10.79 -38.38
CA SER A 290 23.88 11.20 -39.54
C SER A 290 23.77 10.20 -40.69
N ARG A 291 23.84 8.89 -40.39
CA ARG A 291 23.69 7.81 -41.38
C ARG A 291 22.26 7.67 -41.93
N ALA A 292 21.26 8.16 -41.20
CA ALA A 292 19.87 8.24 -41.65
C ALA A 292 19.55 9.51 -42.49
N GLY A 293 20.55 10.37 -42.71
CA GLY A 293 20.42 11.65 -43.41
C GLY A 293 19.82 12.76 -42.54
N ILE A 294 19.99 12.71 -41.22
CA ILE A 294 19.34 13.59 -40.25
C ILE A 294 20.41 14.38 -39.49
N GLN A 295 20.31 15.70 -39.49
CA GLN A 295 21.18 16.57 -38.71
C GLN A 295 20.90 16.37 -37.22
N CYS A 296 21.92 15.95 -36.49
CA CYS A 296 21.91 15.72 -35.05
C CYS A 296 23.26 16.19 -34.50
N LEU A 297 23.28 16.68 -33.26
CA LEU A 297 24.47 17.15 -32.55
C LEU A 297 24.45 16.64 -31.11
N LYS A 298 25.58 16.14 -30.63
CA LYS A 298 25.86 15.90 -29.20
C LYS A 298 26.05 17.24 -28.48
N ILE A 299 25.42 17.39 -27.32
CA ILE A 299 25.51 18.56 -26.43
C ILE A 299 26.07 18.11 -25.10
N GLY A 300 27.08 18.82 -24.59
CA GLY A 300 27.60 18.66 -23.23
C GLY A 300 26.91 19.60 -22.24
N GLY A 301 26.92 19.24 -20.96
CA GLY A 301 26.46 20.16 -19.93
C GLY A 301 26.36 19.57 -18.53
N TYR A 302 25.61 20.27 -17.70
CA TYR A 302 25.37 19.97 -16.29
C TYR A 302 23.97 19.40 -16.12
N SER A 303 23.85 18.34 -15.32
CA SER A 303 22.58 17.70 -15.02
C SER A 303 22.28 17.65 -13.52
N LYS A 304 21.00 17.81 -13.17
CA LYS A 304 20.48 17.53 -11.81
C LYS A 304 20.15 16.04 -11.59
N GLY A 305 20.92 15.16 -12.23
CA GLY A 305 20.71 13.70 -12.25
C GLY A 305 21.29 12.96 -11.06
N PHE A 306 21.67 11.69 -11.29
CA PHE A 306 22.10 10.72 -10.26
C PHE A 306 23.15 11.21 -9.24
N CYS A 307 24.12 12.03 -9.68
CA CYS A 307 25.16 12.58 -8.81
C CYS A 307 24.79 13.90 -8.10
N TYR A 308 23.72 14.57 -8.53
CA TYR A 308 23.33 15.87 -8.00
C TYR A 308 22.68 15.73 -6.62
N LYS A 309 23.20 16.49 -5.66
CA LYS A 309 22.60 16.66 -4.34
C LYS A 309 21.91 18.02 -4.30
N THR A 310 20.64 18.01 -3.95
CA THR A 310 19.80 19.20 -3.87
C THR A 310 20.46 20.31 -3.04
N GLY A 311 20.63 21.48 -3.64
CA GLY A 311 21.27 22.65 -3.00
C GLY A 311 22.78 22.73 -3.21
N HIS A 312 23.39 21.81 -3.96
CA HIS A 312 24.76 21.96 -4.46
C HIS A 312 24.81 22.93 -5.65
N THR A 313 25.89 23.71 -5.72
CA THR A 313 26.31 24.45 -6.92
C THR A 313 27.22 23.57 -7.79
N PHE A 314 27.27 23.82 -9.09
CA PHE A 314 28.18 23.14 -10.01
C PHE A 314 29.49 23.91 -10.14
N SER A 315 30.58 23.34 -9.62
CA SER A 315 31.95 23.88 -9.70
C SER A 315 32.93 22.93 -10.38
N GLU A 316 32.41 21.92 -11.09
CA GLU A 316 33.16 20.88 -11.78
C GLU A 316 33.00 21.01 -13.30
N GLU A 317 33.61 20.11 -14.07
CA GLU A 317 33.39 20.00 -15.52
C GLU A 317 31.94 19.53 -15.84
N PRO A 318 31.45 19.75 -17.08
CA PRO A 318 30.20 19.16 -17.58
C PRO A 318 30.08 17.66 -17.25
N ASN A 319 28.99 17.28 -16.60
CA ASN A 319 28.80 15.95 -16.02
C ASN A 319 27.86 15.03 -16.81
N HIS A 320 27.24 15.53 -17.88
CA HIS A 320 26.26 14.80 -18.68
C HIS A 320 26.30 15.21 -20.17
N ALA A 321 25.76 14.35 -21.03
CA ALA A 321 25.67 14.57 -22.46
C ALA A 321 24.35 14.03 -23.04
N TRP A 322 23.77 14.79 -23.96
CA TRP A 322 22.51 14.49 -24.66
C TRP A 322 22.60 14.98 -26.11
N ASN A 323 21.47 15.07 -26.83
CA ASN A 323 21.45 15.52 -28.22
C ASN A 323 20.43 16.64 -28.51
N ALA A 324 20.69 17.38 -29.58
CA ALA A 324 19.66 18.08 -30.33
C ALA A 324 19.57 17.50 -31.74
N VAL A 325 18.35 17.38 -32.27
CA VAL A 325 18.06 16.87 -33.61
C VAL A 325 17.23 17.88 -34.39
N TYR A 326 17.58 18.11 -35.66
CA TYR A 326 16.93 19.10 -36.51
C TYR A 326 15.77 18.45 -37.28
N LEU A 327 14.53 18.83 -36.93
CA LEU A 327 13.30 18.30 -37.52
C LEU A 327 12.36 19.47 -37.84
N ASN A 328 11.61 19.37 -38.93
CA ASN A 328 10.63 20.40 -39.34
C ASN A 328 11.19 21.84 -39.31
N LYS A 329 12.47 22.00 -39.70
CA LYS A 329 13.24 23.26 -39.73
C LYS A 329 13.50 23.92 -38.36
N ARG A 330 13.58 23.14 -37.27
CA ARG A 330 13.95 23.62 -35.92
C ARG A 330 14.75 22.56 -35.16
N TRP A 331 15.48 23.00 -34.12
CA TRP A 331 16.24 22.11 -33.23
C TRP A 331 15.39 21.60 -32.05
N HIS A 332 15.36 20.28 -31.85
CA HIS A 332 14.57 19.63 -30.81
C HIS A 332 15.48 18.80 -29.87
N LEU A 333 15.28 18.90 -28.55
CA LEU A 333 16.14 18.26 -27.53
C LEU A 333 15.74 16.80 -27.26
N VAL A 334 16.73 15.92 -27.14
CA VAL A 334 16.56 14.47 -26.95
C VAL A 334 17.62 13.93 -25.98
N ASP A 335 17.23 13.14 -24.99
CA ASP A 335 18.15 12.31 -24.20
C ASP A 335 17.85 10.81 -24.43
N THR A 336 18.86 10.06 -24.88
CA THR A 336 18.83 8.59 -25.06
C THR A 336 19.25 7.82 -23.81
N THR A 337 20.06 8.42 -22.95
CA THR A 337 20.58 7.85 -21.70
C THR A 337 19.47 7.74 -20.66
N TRP A 338 18.82 8.86 -20.35
CA TRP A 338 17.72 8.89 -19.36
C TRP A 338 16.40 8.42 -19.98
N GLY A 339 16.31 8.38 -21.31
CA GLY A 339 15.27 7.69 -22.07
C GLY A 339 15.28 6.17 -21.89
N ALA A 340 16.46 5.55 -21.72
CA ALA A 340 16.62 4.10 -21.57
C ALA A 340 16.21 3.57 -20.19
N GLY A 341 16.56 4.29 -19.12
CA GLY A 341 16.34 3.81 -17.75
C GLY A 341 17.13 4.57 -16.70
N PHE A 342 17.50 3.87 -15.62
CA PHE A 342 18.22 4.46 -14.50
C PHE A 342 19.23 3.50 -13.86
N ALA A 343 20.31 4.07 -13.30
CA ALA A 343 21.25 3.36 -12.46
C ALA A 343 20.66 3.15 -11.05
N ASN A 344 20.77 1.95 -10.49
CA ASN A 344 20.40 1.68 -9.10
C ASN A 344 21.64 1.55 -8.20
N SER A 345 21.88 2.56 -7.36
CA SER A 345 23.04 2.63 -6.46
C SER A 345 23.12 1.48 -5.46
N SER A 346 21.98 0.88 -5.06
CA SER A 346 21.95 -0.18 -4.04
C SER A 346 22.29 -1.58 -4.56
N THR A 347 22.29 -1.79 -5.88
CA THR A 347 22.63 -3.08 -6.51
C THR A 347 23.76 -2.96 -7.52
N ASN A 348 24.40 -1.79 -7.60
CA ASN A 348 25.32 -1.34 -8.66
C ASN A 348 24.96 -1.87 -10.06
N SER A 349 23.68 -1.69 -10.45
CA SER A 349 23.18 -2.20 -11.72
C SER A 349 22.19 -1.26 -12.40
N PHE A 350 22.25 -1.23 -13.73
CA PHE A 350 21.32 -0.49 -14.56
C PHE A 350 19.98 -1.22 -14.67
N LYS A 351 18.88 -0.48 -14.72
CA LYS A 351 17.54 -0.99 -15.00
C LYS A 351 16.91 -0.22 -16.14
N PHE A 352 16.61 -0.92 -17.23
CA PHE A 352 15.76 -0.42 -18.30
C PHE A 352 14.40 0.01 -17.72
N ARG A 353 14.03 1.28 -17.93
CA ARG A 353 12.74 1.88 -17.57
C ARG A 353 12.49 2.98 -18.61
N TYR A 354 12.09 2.53 -19.81
CA TYR A 354 11.82 3.38 -20.97
C TYR A 354 10.98 4.60 -20.56
N ASN A 355 11.55 5.80 -20.75
CA ASN A 355 10.96 7.04 -20.28
C ASN A 355 10.72 8.00 -21.44
N GLU A 356 9.51 7.88 -22.01
CA GLU A 356 9.01 8.67 -23.12
C GLU A 356 9.28 10.18 -22.96
N PHE A 357 9.27 10.73 -21.74
CA PHE A 357 9.45 12.16 -21.47
C PHE A 357 10.61 12.78 -22.27
N TYR A 358 11.77 12.13 -22.30
CA TYR A 358 13.03 12.65 -22.86
C TYR A 358 13.12 12.64 -24.40
N PHE A 359 12.12 12.09 -25.10
CA PHE A 359 12.05 12.17 -26.56
C PHE A 359 11.47 13.52 -27.02
N LEU A 360 12.25 14.39 -27.65
CA LEU A 360 11.77 15.67 -28.22
C LEU A 360 11.07 16.56 -27.18
N THR A 361 11.58 16.58 -25.95
CA THR A 361 11.04 17.34 -24.80
C THR A 361 10.95 18.84 -25.11
N HIS A 362 9.96 19.54 -24.55
CA HIS A 362 9.87 20.99 -24.66
C HIS A 362 11.03 21.67 -23.90
N PRO A 363 11.77 22.65 -24.47
CA PRO A 363 12.97 23.20 -23.82
C PRO A 363 12.72 23.79 -22.44
N ALA A 364 11.59 24.49 -22.26
CA ALA A 364 11.15 25.03 -20.97
C ALA A 364 10.92 23.97 -19.85
N LEU A 365 10.82 22.69 -20.21
CA LEU A 365 10.81 21.57 -19.26
C LEU A 365 12.19 20.92 -19.11
N PHE A 366 12.88 20.71 -20.23
CA PHE A 366 14.18 20.03 -20.27
C PHE A 366 15.25 20.78 -19.43
N ILE A 367 15.21 22.11 -19.46
CA ILE A 367 16.07 23.01 -18.67
C ILE A 367 15.88 22.89 -17.13
N ALA A 368 14.82 22.23 -16.65
CA ALA A 368 14.66 21.96 -15.22
C ALA A 368 15.70 20.95 -14.69
N GLU A 369 16.20 20.07 -15.57
CA GLU A 369 17.17 19.01 -15.25
C GLU A 369 18.49 19.15 -16.01
N HIS A 370 18.53 19.80 -17.19
CA HIS A 370 19.68 19.85 -18.11
C HIS A 370 20.10 21.29 -18.46
N PHE A 371 21.31 21.69 -18.10
CA PHE A 371 21.88 23.00 -18.44
C PHE A 371 23.09 22.83 -19.36
N PRO A 372 23.04 23.25 -20.64
CA PRO A 372 24.14 23.07 -21.58
C PRO A 372 25.35 23.93 -21.24
N ASP A 373 26.54 23.47 -21.64
CA ASP A 373 27.78 24.25 -21.59
C ASP A 373 27.68 25.57 -22.40
N ASN A 374 27.07 25.50 -23.58
CA ASN A 374 26.77 26.62 -24.47
C ASN A 374 25.30 27.01 -24.37
N GLN A 375 25.04 28.22 -23.86
CA GLN A 375 23.70 28.73 -23.55
C GLN A 375 22.74 28.77 -24.76
N ASN A 376 23.24 28.81 -26.00
CA ASN A 376 22.40 28.75 -27.20
C ASN A 376 21.58 27.45 -27.28
N TRP A 377 22.08 26.35 -26.71
CA TRP A 377 21.38 25.06 -26.68
C TRP A 377 20.30 24.95 -25.62
N GLN A 378 20.06 26.00 -24.82
CA GLN A 378 18.87 26.06 -23.95
C GLN A 378 17.57 26.18 -24.77
N LEU A 379 17.64 26.76 -25.99
CA LEU A 379 16.50 26.99 -26.89
C LEU A 379 15.32 27.74 -26.22
N LEU A 380 15.62 28.60 -25.23
CA LEU A 380 14.67 29.46 -24.54
C LEU A 380 14.68 30.87 -25.11
N GLN A 381 13.51 31.53 -25.12
CA GLN A 381 13.39 32.96 -25.44
C GLN A 381 14.18 33.85 -24.46
N VAL A 382 14.24 33.44 -23.19
CA VAL A 382 15.05 34.06 -22.14
C VAL A 382 15.93 32.97 -21.55
N PRO A 383 17.23 32.89 -21.90
CA PRO A 383 18.15 31.94 -21.31
C PRO A 383 18.27 32.13 -19.79
N LEU A 384 18.34 31.03 -19.06
CA LEU A 384 18.62 31.02 -17.63
C LEU A 384 20.13 31.13 -17.40
N SER A 385 20.53 31.92 -16.39
CA SER A 385 21.88 31.88 -15.84
C SER A 385 22.09 30.65 -14.94
N MET A 386 23.34 30.24 -14.75
CA MET A 386 23.67 29.06 -13.93
C MET A 386 23.12 29.19 -12.50
N LYS A 387 23.26 30.38 -11.88
CA LYS A 387 22.72 30.67 -10.54
C LYS A 387 21.20 30.54 -10.45
N GLN A 388 20.47 30.87 -11.52
CA GLN A 388 19.01 30.63 -11.59
C GLN A 388 18.72 29.14 -11.76
N PHE A 389 19.44 28.44 -12.64
CA PHE A 389 19.31 26.99 -12.78
C PHE A 389 19.52 26.27 -11.44
N GLU A 390 20.58 26.60 -10.69
CA GLU A 390 20.86 26.05 -9.36
C GLU A 390 19.75 26.35 -8.34
N GLY A 391 19.30 27.60 -8.25
CA GLY A 391 18.28 28.04 -7.29
C GLY A 391 16.84 27.60 -7.61
N ASN A 392 16.55 27.27 -8.87
CA ASN A 392 15.24 26.79 -9.32
C ASN A 392 14.98 25.35 -8.83
N LEU A 393 13.73 25.08 -8.47
CA LEU A 393 13.29 23.75 -8.07
C LEU A 393 13.52 22.71 -9.19
N CYS A 394 14.08 21.55 -8.84
CA CYS A 394 14.19 20.43 -9.78
C CYS A 394 12.83 19.75 -9.94
N ARG A 395 12.19 19.96 -11.10
CA ARG A 395 10.95 19.28 -11.52
C ARG A 395 11.35 18.20 -12.52
N ASN A 396 11.37 16.95 -12.07
CA ASN A 396 11.91 15.83 -12.85
C ASN A 396 10.88 15.20 -13.82
N SER A 397 11.32 14.27 -14.67
CA SER A 397 10.40 13.51 -15.53
C SER A 397 9.22 12.83 -14.80
N ASN A 398 9.35 12.41 -13.53
CA ASN A 398 8.21 11.86 -12.77
C ASN A 398 7.12 12.91 -12.49
N PHE A 399 7.50 14.18 -12.27
CA PHE A 399 6.56 15.29 -12.08
C PHE A 399 5.65 15.42 -13.31
N TYR A 400 6.25 15.55 -14.50
CA TYR A 400 5.51 15.71 -15.75
C TYR A 400 4.79 14.43 -16.19
N ASN A 401 5.39 13.24 -16.00
CA ASN A 401 4.75 11.95 -16.30
C ASN A 401 3.54 11.65 -15.39
N ALA A 402 3.43 12.29 -14.23
CA ALA A 402 2.23 12.25 -13.39
C ALA A 402 1.15 13.27 -13.82
N GLY A 403 1.39 14.07 -14.86
CA GLY A 403 0.48 15.10 -15.36
C GLY A 403 0.54 16.42 -14.60
N LEU A 404 1.57 16.65 -13.79
CA LEU A 404 1.77 17.88 -13.02
C LEU A 404 2.41 18.97 -13.88
N THR A 405 2.05 20.23 -13.65
CA THR A 405 2.42 21.37 -14.51
C THR A 405 2.98 22.57 -13.75
N THR A 406 2.58 22.76 -12.49
CA THR A 406 3.00 23.88 -11.64
C THR A 406 3.32 23.39 -10.23
N SER A 407 4.25 24.08 -9.58
CA SER A 407 4.50 23.91 -8.15
C SER A 407 4.86 25.25 -7.52
N TYR A 408 4.36 25.51 -6.32
CA TYR A 408 4.70 26.67 -5.51
C TYR A 408 5.33 26.21 -4.19
N PRO A 409 6.41 26.88 -3.71
CA PRO A 409 7.22 27.88 -4.43
C PRO A 409 7.93 27.32 -5.67
N GLU A 410 8.42 28.20 -6.56
CA GLU A 410 9.27 27.80 -7.70
C GLU A 410 10.76 27.68 -7.32
N THR A 411 11.14 28.25 -6.18
CA THR A 411 12.50 28.22 -5.64
C THR A 411 12.75 26.95 -4.85
N LEU A 412 13.99 26.45 -4.88
CA LEU A 412 14.40 25.29 -4.10
C LEU A 412 14.45 25.58 -2.59
N MET A 413 14.96 26.77 -2.23
CA MET A 413 15.01 27.26 -0.86
C MET A 413 13.69 27.95 -0.51
N VAL A 414 13.16 27.67 0.68
CA VAL A 414 11.92 28.26 1.22
C VAL A 414 12.11 28.60 2.69
N GLU A 415 11.82 29.83 3.10
CA GLU A 415 11.87 30.23 4.52
C GLU A 415 10.49 30.06 5.17
N THR A 416 10.44 29.67 6.45
CA THR A 416 9.16 29.61 7.18
C THR A 416 8.72 31.01 7.63
N VAL A 417 7.41 31.27 7.51
CA VAL A 417 6.76 32.46 8.08
C VAL A 417 6.04 32.00 9.34
N ASN A 418 6.43 32.54 10.50
CA ASN A 418 5.88 32.16 11.82
C ASN A 418 5.90 30.63 12.07
N GLY A 419 6.95 29.92 11.63
CA GLY A 419 7.06 28.47 11.80
C GLY A 419 6.23 27.63 10.84
N LYS A 420 5.58 28.24 9.84
CA LYS A 420 4.83 27.58 8.78
C LYS A 420 5.46 27.79 7.41
N ALA A 421 5.38 26.81 6.53
CA ALA A 421 5.62 26.97 5.09
C ALA A 421 4.47 26.32 4.29
N THR A 422 4.01 26.98 3.23
CA THR A 422 2.90 26.52 2.38
C THR A 422 3.39 26.19 0.98
N PHE A 423 2.99 25.04 0.48
CA PHE A 423 3.31 24.51 -0.84
C PHE A 423 2.03 24.20 -1.61
N SER A 424 2.07 24.28 -2.93
CA SER A 424 1.02 23.71 -3.79
C SER A 424 1.61 23.05 -5.02
N ILE A 425 0.85 22.12 -5.60
CA ILE A 425 1.13 21.47 -6.89
C ILE A 425 -0.18 21.37 -7.65
N GLU A 426 -0.16 21.68 -8.94
CA GLU A 426 -1.31 21.54 -9.85
C GLU A 426 -0.92 20.75 -11.10
N GLY A 427 -1.92 20.26 -11.82
CA GLY A 427 -1.75 19.47 -13.03
C GLY A 427 -3.03 19.35 -13.86
N HIS A 428 -2.99 18.45 -14.83
CA HIS A 428 -4.10 18.17 -15.76
C HIS A 428 -4.98 16.98 -15.34
N SER A 429 -4.58 16.24 -14.29
CA SER A 429 -5.23 14.98 -13.87
C SER A 429 -5.32 14.85 -12.34
N PRO A 430 -6.35 14.19 -11.79
CA PRO A 430 -6.40 13.84 -10.37
C PRO A 430 -5.27 12.87 -9.97
N ALA A 431 -4.57 13.20 -8.90
CA ALA A 431 -3.48 12.40 -8.34
C ALA A 431 -3.53 12.38 -6.82
N LEU A 432 -3.01 11.30 -6.22
CA LEU A 432 -2.82 11.18 -4.77
C LEU A 432 -1.40 11.63 -4.42
N PHE A 433 -1.26 12.34 -3.30
CA PHE A 433 0.02 12.92 -2.87
C PHE A 433 0.42 12.42 -1.49
N SER A 434 1.73 12.42 -1.24
CA SER A 434 2.35 12.07 0.04
C SER A 434 3.62 12.90 0.23
N PHE A 435 4.05 13.08 1.48
CA PHE A 435 5.26 13.85 1.81
C PHE A 435 6.01 13.24 2.99
N THR A 436 7.29 13.59 3.11
CA THR A 436 8.08 13.41 4.33
C THR A 436 8.88 14.68 4.62
N LEU A 437 8.99 15.04 5.90
CA LEU A 437 9.97 16.01 6.39
C LEU A 437 11.10 15.25 7.08
N ASN A 438 12.36 15.55 6.71
CA ASN A 438 13.56 14.87 7.21
C ASN A 438 13.46 13.32 7.15
N LYS A 439 12.80 12.80 6.10
CA LYS A 439 12.51 11.37 5.84
C LYS A 439 11.68 10.63 6.90
N THR A 440 11.27 11.27 7.98
CA THR A 440 10.77 10.60 9.19
C THR A 440 9.47 11.20 9.72
N GLU A 441 9.36 12.53 9.72
CA GLU A 441 8.19 13.23 10.25
C GLU A 441 7.18 13.55 9.14
N LYS A 442 5.90 13.69 9.54
CA LYS A 442 4.84 14.29 8.71
C LYS A 442 4.14 15.44 9.47
N PRO A 443 4.86 16.51 9.87
CA PRO A 443 4.29 17.59 10.66
C PRO A 443 3.65 18.60 9.69
N GLY A 444 2.59 18.16 9.02
CA GLY A 444 1.99 18.91 7.93
C GLY A 444 0.59 18.44 7.57
N ILE A 445 -0.13 19.32 6.89
CA ILE A 445 -1.57 19.30 6.69
C ILE A 445 -1.83 19.51 5.20
N MET A 446 -2.38 18.50 4.52
CA MET A 446 -2.56 18.47 3.07
C MET A 446 -4.05 18.46 2.72
N THR A 447 -4.44 19.29 1.74
CA THR A 447 -5.79 19.27 1.15
C THR A 447 -5.68 19.03 -0.35
N LEU A 448 -6.43 18.05 -0.85
CA LEU A 448 -6.40 17.64 -2.26
C LEU A 448 -7.42 18.44 -3.08
N THR A 449 -6.92 19.23 -4.03
CA THR A 449 -7.75 19.93 -5.02
C THR A 449 -8.00 19.01 -6.22
N LYS A 450 -8.99 19.34 -7.05
CA LYS A 450 -9.47 18.47 -8.15
C LYS A 450 -8.36 17.90 -9.05
N ASN A 451 -7.35 18.70 -9.34
CA ASN A 451 -6.18 18.34 -10.16
C ASN A 451 -4.85 18.59 -9.43
N GLY A 452 -4.81 18.53 -8.09
CA GLY A 452 -3.62 18.99 -7.35
C GLY A 452 -3.72 18.86 -5.84
N MET A 453 -2.87 19.61 -5.13
CA MET A 453 -2.87 19.68 -3.67
C MET A 453 -2.31 21.00 -3.16
N GLN A 454 -2.69 21.35 -1.93
CA GLN A 454 -2.01 22.32 -1.08
C GLN A 454 -1.50 21.59 0.17
N LEU A 455 -0.30 21.92 0.64
CA LEU A 455 0.34 21.35 1.82
C LEU A 455 0.91 22.48 2.70
N ASP A 456 0.46 22.54 3.94
CA ASP A 456 1.07 23.36 4.98
C ASP A 456 2.00 22.49 5.84
N VAL A 457 3.26 22.90 6.01
CA VAL A 457 4.27 22.22 6.84
C VAL A 457 4.64 23.09 8.03
N TYR A 458 4.76 22.47 9.21
CA TYR A 458 5.04 23.11 10.49
C TYR A 458 6.27 22.43 11.13
N PRO A 459 7.51 22.84 10.81
CA PRO A 459 8.70 22.17 11.34
C PRO A 459 8.78 22.24 12.86
N THR A 460 9.13 21.10 13.48
CA THR A 460 9.12 20.85 14.93
C THR A 460 10.33 21.43 15.67
N VAL A 461 11.40 21.74 14.95
CA VAL A 461 12.64 22.38 15.43
C VAL A 461 13.05 23.50 14.48
N THR A 462 13.98 24.36 14.89
CA THR A 462 14.59 25.38 14.00
C THR A 462 15.75 24.79 13.18
N GLY A 463 16.14 25.49 12.10
CA GLY A 463 17.27 25.12 11.26
C GLY A 463 16.89 24.75 9.83
N ARG A 464 17.61 23.80 9.22
CA ARG A 464 17.36 23.35 7.83
C ARG A 464 16.63 22.01 7.81
N HIS A 465 15.56 21.93 7.03
CA HIS A 465 14.76 20.71 6.88
C HIS A 465 14.62 20.34 5.41
N LYS A 466 14.54 19.03 5.15
CA LYS A 466 14.35 18.47 3.81
C LYS A 466 12.89 18.03 3.65
N LEU A 467 12.16 18.61 2.70
CA LEU A 467 10.81 18.17 2.33
C LEU A 467 10.88 17.41 1.00
N GLU A 468 10.48 16.14 1.00
CA GLU A 468 10.35 15.32 -0.20
C GLU A 468 8.86 15.12 -0.51
N LEU A 469 8.42 15.49 -1.72
CA LEU A 469 7.04 15.34 -2.18
C LEU A 469 6.92 14.23 -3.22
N TYR A 470 5.89 13.40 -3.06
CA TYR A 470 5.65 12.21 -3.85
C TYR A 470 4.22 12.20 -4.39
N THR A 471 4.01 11.58 -5.56
CA THR A 471 2.69 11.46 -6.17
C THR A 471 2.44 10.06 -6.73
N LYS A 472 1.16 9.70 -6.83
CA LYS A 472 0.66 8.49 -7.49
C LYS A 472 -0.56 8.89 -8.35
N PRO A 473 -0.57 8.64 -9.67
CA PRO A 473 -1.75 8.83 -10.50
C PRO A 473 -2.94 8.02 -9.98
N PHE A 474 -4.17 8.55 -10.11
CA PHE A 474 -5.39 7.85 -9.69
C PHE A 474 -5.81 6.76 -10.70
N ASN A 475 -4.95 5.76 -10.89
CA ASN A 475 -5.22 4.55 -11.66
C ASN A 475 -4.97 3.31 -10.78
N PRO A 476 -5.82 2.27 -10.86
CA PRO A 476 -5.78 1.14 -9.92
C PRO A 476 -4.53 0.25 -10.07
N GLY A 477 -3.89 0.22 -11.24
CA GLY A 477 -2.75 -0.68 -11.53
C GLY A 477 -1.35 -0.18 -11.18
N LYS A 478 -1.20 0.90 -10.40
CA LYS A 478 0.11 1.39 -9.94
C LYS A 478 0.08 1.70 -8.46
N GLU A 479 1.00 1.12 -7.69
CA GLU A 479 0.94 1.16 -6.22
C GLU A 479 1.99 2.06 -5.59
N SER A 480 3.18 2.15 -6.19
CA SER A 480 4.25 3.03 -5.75
C SER A 480 3.95 4.51 -6.02
N TYR A 481 4.33 5.34 -5.04
CA TYR A 481 4.47 6.78 -5.20
C TYR A 481 5.87 7.10 -5.74
N ASP A 482 5.99 7.83 -6.85
CA ASP A 482 7.28 8.36 -7.33
C ASP A 482 7.56 9.72 -6.65
N LYS A 483 8.82 10.04 -6.35
CA LYS A 483 9.23 11.38 -5.89
C LYS A 483 9.26 12.34 -7.07
N VAL A 484 8.61 13.50 -6.90
CA VAL A 484 8.40 14.49 -7.99
C VAL A 484 9.12 15.82 -7.77
N VAL A 485 9.17 16.33 -6.53
CA VAL A 485 9.95 17.53 -6.16
C VAL A 485 10.53 17.39 -4.74
N GLU A 486 11.53 18.21 -4.46
CA GLU A 486 12.29 18.22 -3.21
C GLU A 486 12.68 19.66 -2.85
N TYR A 487 12.32 20.11 -1.64
CA TYR A 487 12.58 21.47 -1.14
C TYR A 487 13.51 21.45 0.07
N ILE A 488 14.25 22.55 0.27
CA ILE A 488 14.99 22.84 1.49
C ILE A 488 14.30 23.97 2.23
N LEU A 489 13.73 23.67 3.39
CA LEU A 489 13.11 24.66 4.27
C LEU A 489 14.14 25.22 5.24
N HIS A 490 14.08 26.53 5.49
CA HIS A 490 14.80 27.20 6.56
C HIS A 490 13.80 27.69 7.62
N CYS A 491 13.84 27.10 8.81
CA CYS A 491 12.94 27.39 9.92
C CYS A 491 13.64 28.31 10.94
N GLY A 492 13.33 29.61 10.91
CA GLY A 492 13.89 30.58 11.85
C GLY A 492 13.25 30.57 13.24
N SER A 493 11.98 30.17 13.33
CA SER A 493 11.20 30.09 14.57
C SER A 493 10.15 28.98 14.45
N VAL A 494 9.89 28.22 15.51
CA VAL A 494 8.85 27.18 15.57
C VAL A 494 7.59 27.75 16.23
N ASP A 495 6.41 27.44 15.70
CA ASP A 495 5.15 27.64 16.42
C ASP A 495 4.98 26.55 17.48
N THR A 496 5.23 26.90 18.75
CA THR A 496 5.09 25.99 19.90
C THR A 496 3.65 25.89 20.42
N GLY A 497 2.76 26.77 19.96
CA GLY A 497 1.34 26.78 20.30
C GLY A 497 0.52 25.84 19.41
N PHE A 498 0.89 25.71 18.14
CA PHE A 498 0.25 24.80 17.20
C PHE A 498 0.68 23.34 17.41
N ARG A 499 -0.27 22.40 17.44
CA ARG A 499 0.00 20.96 17.49
C ARG A 499 -0.93 20.17 16.58
N ILE A 500 -0.36 19.22 15.86
CA ILE A 500 -1.11 18.25 15.05
C ILE A 500 -1.38 17.02 15.92
N PRO A 501 -2.66 16.60 16.12
CA PRO A 501 -2.99 15.36 16.84
C PRO A 501 -2.38 14.13 16.15
N LYS A 502 -1.88 13.16 16.92
CA LYS A 502 -1.17 11.98 16.38
C LYS A 502 -2.07 11.12 15.48
N GLU A 503 -3.36 11.13 15.76
CA GLU A 503 -4.39 10.37 15.05
C GLU A 503 -4.80 11.06 13.74
N LEU A 504 -4.49 12.35 13.54
CA LEU A 504 -4.85 13.09 12.33
C LEU A 504 -4.13 12.51 11.12
N GLU A 505 -4.89 12.01 10.15
CA GLU A 505 -4.33 11.63 8.86
C GLU A 505 -3.87 12.87 8.09
N PRO A 506 -2.73 12.85 7.38
CA PRO A 506 -2.19 14.06 6.76
C PRO A 506 -3.07 14.70 5.68
N ILE A 507 -4.04 13.96 5.13
CA ILE A 507 -5.01 14.46 4.15
C ILE A 507 -6.30 14.85 4.88
N VAL A 508 -6.63 16.15 4.82
CA VAL A 508 -7.71 16.80 5.56
C VAL A 508 -8.59 17.69 4.68
N GLY A 509 -9.78 17.98 5.19
CA GLY A 509 -10.85 18.68 4.49
C GLY A 509 -11.61 17.77 3.52
N PRO A 510 -12.62 18.31 2.85
CA PRO A 510 -13.26 17.64 1.73
C PRO A 510 -12.32 17.62 0.51
N SER A 511 -12.47 16.62 -0.34
CA SER A 511 -11.68 16.49 -1.58
C SER A 511 -12.49 15.83 -2.70
N TRP A 512 -11.96 15.84 -3.92
CA TRP A 512 -12.53 15.10 -5.05
C TRP A 512 -12.62 13.57 -4.80
N LEU A 513 -11.79 13.02 -3.90
CA LEU A 513 -11.90 11.63 -3.45
C LEU A 513 -13.18 11.40 -2.63
N THR A 514 -13.56 12.38 -1.80
CA THR A 514 -14.83 12.42 -1.06
C THR A 514 -16.01 12.52 -2.03
N GLU A 515 -15.90 13.34 -3.07
CA GLU A 515 -16.93 13.49 -4.12
C GLU A 515 -17.18 12.17 -4.88
N ILE A 516 -16.13 11.50 -5.36
CA ILE A 516 -16.23 10.20 -6.06
C ILE A 516 -16.87 9.11 -5.18
N LYS A 517 -16.55 9.09 -3.88
CA LYS A 517 -17.19 8.18 -2.91
C LYS A 517 -18.68 8.46 -2.73
N GLY A 518 -19.18 9.65 -3.08
CA GLY A 518 -20.62 9.95 -3.23
C GLY A 518 -21.15 11.06 -2.31
N PHE A 519 -20.32 12.05 -2.00
CA PHE A 519 -20.63 13.18 -1.10
C PHE A 519 -20.46 14.49 -1.88
N LEU A 520 -21.54 15.11 -2.34
CA LEU A 520 -21.47 16.18 -3.38
C LEU A 520 -21.44 17.62 -2.86
N GLN A 521 -21.77 17.86 -1.59
CA GLN A 521 -21.86 19.23 -1.08
C GLN A 521 -21.55 19.26 0.41
N ASN A 522 -20.56 20.07 0.78
CA ASN A 522 -20.07 20.23 2.15
C ASN A 522 -20.54 21.57 2.72
N LEU A 523 -20.94 21.60 3.98
CA LEU A 523 -21.30 22.84 4.69
C LEU A 523 -20.08 23.58 5.26
N CYS A 524 -18.95 22.89 5.36
CA CYS A 524 -17.65 23.49 5.65
C CYS A 524 -16.65 23.05 4.57
N SER A 525 -16.09 24.01 3.83
CA SER A 525 -15.01 23.77 2.87
C SER A 525 -13.63 23.69 3.51
N ASN A 526 -13.49 24.19 4.74
CA ASN A 526 -12.19 24.47 5.33
C ASN A 526 -11.64 23.23 6.05
N PRO A 527 -10.39 22.79 5.79
CA PRO A 527 -9.79 21.63 6.44
C PRO A 527 -9.51 21.83 7.94
N ILE A 528 -9.39 23.10 8.35
CA ILE A 528 -9.18 23.52 9.73
C ILE A 528 -10.41 24.30 10.19
N ILE A 529 -11.01 23.88 11.30
CA ILE A 529 -12.21 24.47 11.89
C ILE A 529 -11.81 25.10 13.23
N SER A 530 -11.93 26.42 13.35
CA SER A 530 -11.65 27.13 14.61
C SER A 530 -12.95 27.45 15.34
N THR A 531 -13.00 27.18 16.64
CA THR A 531 -14.12 27.49 17.54
C THR A 531 -13.64 28.20 18.80
N GLN A 532 -14.52 29.04 19.38
CA GLN A 532 -14.29 29.79 20.62
C GLN A 532 -15.26 29.40 21.74
N ASP A 533 -16.41 28.79 21.40
CA ASP A 533 -17.39 28.24 22.33
C ASP A 533 -17.22 26.72 22.54
N GLY A 534 -16.31 26.09 21.79
CA GLY A 534 -16.09 24.65 21.81
C GLY A 534 -17.12 23.85 21.00
N CYS A 535 -18.00 24.52 20.25
CA CYS A 535 -18.98 23.88 19.38
C CYS A 535 -18.62 24.10 17.90
N CYS A 536 -18.84 23.09 17.07
CA CYS A 536 -18.87 23.26 15.61
C CYS A 536 -19.77 22.20 14.93
N SER A 537 -20.27 22.51 13.74
CA SER A 537 -21.07 21.57 12.94
C SER A 537 -20.43 21.32 11.57
N VAL A 538 -20.36 20.06 11.16
CA VAL A 538 -19.86 19.64 9.83
C VAL A 538 -20.90 18.73 9.18
N GLY A 539 -21.28 18.98 7.93
CA GLY A 539 -22.32 18.19 7.28
C GLY A 539 -22.19 18.09 5.77
N PHE A 540 -22.83 17.05 5.22
CA PHE A 540 -22.64 16.54 3.87
C PHE A 540 -23.97 16.14 3.24
N THR A 541 -24.11 16.39 1.94
CA THR A 541 -25.20 15.85 1.12
C THR A 541 -24.78 14.51 0.49
N LEU A 542 -25.45 13.43 0.92
CA LEU A 542 -25.21 12.06 0.45
C LEU A 542 -25.90 11.82 -0.90
N VAL A 543 -25.15 11.30 -1.88
CA VAL A 543 -25.65 10.93 -3.21
C VAL A 543 -25.97 9.43 -3.28
N LYS A 544 -25.17 8.62 -2.59
CA LYS A 544 -25.33 7.16 -2.46
C LYS A 544 -25.88 6.85 -1.07
N LYS A 545 -26.67 5.77 -0.95
CA LYS A 545 -27.09 5.25 0.36
C LYS A 545 -25.89 4.59 1.05
N ALA A 546 -25.26 5.31 1.98
CA ALA A 546 -24.12 4.84 2.76
C ALA A 546 -24.34 5.13 4.24
N THR A 547 -23.87 4.24 5.11
CA THR A 547 -23.84 4.47 6.56
C THR A 547 -22.59 5.27 6.88
N VAL A 548 -22.76 6.44 7.49
CA VAL A 548 -21.67 7.36 7.85
C VAL A 548 -21.61 7.48 9.37
N LEU A 549 -20.41 7.53 9.93
CA LEU A 549 -20.13 7.71 11.37
C LEU A 549 -19.00 8.75 11.52
N ALA A 550 -18.97 9.49 12.62
CA ALA A 550 -17.90 10.43 12.92
C ALA A 550 -17.37 10.25 14.34
N THR A 551 -16.06 10.41 14.52
CA THR A 551 -15.34 10.11 15.76
C THR A 551 -14.29 11.21 16.03
N LEU A 552 -14.11 11.61 17.29
CA LEU A 552 -13.25 12.73 17.69
C LEU A 552 -12.04 12.24 18.51
N HIS A 553 -10.84 12.57 18.06
CA HIS A 553 -9.57 12.10 18.66
C HIS A 553 -8.71 13.27 19.13
N SER A 554 -8.04 13.10 20.26
CA SER A 554 -7.03 14.02 20.82
C SER A 554 -6.38 13.34 22.03
N ASP A 555 -5.16 13.75 22.40
CA ASP A 555 -4.50 13.34 23.68
C ASP A 555 -5.39 13.59 24.92
N ASN A 556 -6.38 14.50 24.79
CA ASN A 556 -7.31 14.90 25.85
C ASN A 556 -8.59 14.03 25.94
N ILE A 557 -8.80 13.06 25.05
CA ILE A 557 -10.02 12.23 25.00
C ILE A 557 -9.73 10.84 25.57
N LYS A 558 -10.62 10.33 26.42
CA LYS A 558 -10.51 8.99 27.01
C LYS A 558 -10.81 7.91 25.96
N PRO A 559 -10.00 6.84 25.85
CA PRO A 559 -10.29 5.72 24.97
C PRO A 559 -11.70 5.14 25.21
N GLY A 560 -12.48 4.99 24.14
CA GLY A 560 -13.88 4.56 24.16
C GLY A 560 -14.92 5.68 24.31
N ASP A 561 -14.53 6.94 24.55
CA ASP A 561 -15.43 8.10 24.56
C ASP A 561 -15.36 8.94 23.25
N GLU A 562 -14.58 8.54 22.24
CA GLU A 562 -14.31 9.30 20.99
C GLU A 562 -15.59 9.63 20.20
N ASN A 563 -16.56 8.72 20.22
CA ASN A 563 -17.84 8.86 19.54
C ASN A 563 -18.83 9.71 20.34
N ARG A 564 -18.57 9.96 21.62
CA ARG A 564 -19.48 10.66 22.54
C ARG A 564 -19.33 12.18 22.53
N TYR A 565 -18.36 12.70 21.78
CA TYR A 565 -18.22 14.14 21.55
C TYR A 565 -18.84 14.57 20.21
N VAL A 566 -19.50 13.65 19.49
CA VAL A 566 -20.12 13.90 18.18
C VAL A 566 -21.56 13.38 18.13
N LEU A 567 -22.51 14.30 18.03
CA LEU A 567 -23.93 13.99 17.80
C LEU A 567 -24.22 14.05 16.30
N GLN A 568 -24.79 12.99 15.75
CA GLN A 568 -25.11 12.85 14.33
C GLN A 568 -26.61 13.04 14.11
N THR A 569 -26.96 13.78 13.06
CA THR A 569 -28.34 13.97 12.61
C THR A 569 -28.45 13.56 11.14
N LEU A 570 -29.63 13.10 10.70
CA LEU A 570 -29.86 12.67 9.32
C LEU A 570 -31.21 13.16 8.80
N ARG A 571 -31.20 14.27 8.07
CA ARG A 571 -32.39 14.91 7.49
C ARG A 571 -32.46 14.61 5.99
N GLY A 572 -33.29 13.65 5.61
CA GLY A 572 -33.37 13.15 4.23
C GLY A 572 -32.06 12.49 3.81
N ASN A 573 -31.34 13.09 2.86
CA ASN A 573 -29.99 12.68 2.46
C ASN A 573 -28.87 13.60 2.99
N ARG A 574 -29.17 14.60 3.83
CA ARG A 574 -28.15 15.44 4.50
C ARG A 574 -27.81 14.83 5.86
N VAL A 575 -26.54 14.49 6.06
CA VAL A 575 -25.98 14.12 7.36
C VAL A 575 -25.25 15.32 7.96
N GLU A 576 -25.39 15.53 9.26
CA GLU A 576 -24.76 16.65 9.97
C GLU A 576 -24.28 16.21 11.35
N PHE A 577 -23.02 16.49 11.64
CA PHE A 577 -22.31 16.13 12.85
C PHE A 577 -22.07 17.38 13.69
N LYS A 578 -22.73 17.47 14.85
CA LYS A 578 -22.48 18.51 15.85
C LYS A 578 -21.42 17.99 16.82
N VAL A 579 -20.29 18.69 16.87
CA VAL A 579 -19.14 18.37 17.72
C VAL A 579 -19.13 19.31 18.91
N HIS A 580 -18.95 18.74 20.11
CA HIS A 580 -18.72 19.46 21.35
C HIS A 580 -17.33 19.11 21.88
N LEU A 581 -16.46 20.09 22.14
CA LEU A 581 -15.08 19.85 22.57
C LEU A 581 -14.95 19.85 24.10
N PRO A 582 -14.28 18.84 24.70
CA PRO A 582 -14.18 18.74 26.16
C PRO A 582 -13.33 19.83 26.82
N GLN A 583 -12.40 20.44 26.09
CA GLN A 583 -11.55 21.54 26.56
C GLN A 583 -10.87 22.28 25.38
N LYS A 584 -10.03 23.28 25.66
CA LYS A 584 -9.10 23.84 24.67
C LYS A 584 -8.12 22.79 24.15
N GLY A 585 -7.73 22.94 22.88
CA GLY A 585 -6.73 22.07 22.24
C GLY A 585 -6.99 21.84 20.76
N PHE A 586 -6.32 20.82 20.25
CA PHE A 586 -6.36 20.37 18.86
C PHE A 586 -6.97 18.97 18.81
N TYR A 587 -7.90 18.77 17.88
CA TYR A 587 -8.72 17.58 17.77
C TYR A 587 -8.82 17.10 16.32
N ALA A 588 -8.69 15.80 16.09
CA ALA A 588 -8.92 15.17 14.79
C ALA A 588 -10.36 14.64 14.73
N LEU A 589 -11.21 15.30 13.94
CA LEU A 589 -12.55 14.81 13.61
C LEU A 589 -12.45 13.91 12.38
N LYS A 590 -12.62 12.59 12.59
CA LYS A 590 -12.58 11.59 11.52
C LYS A 590 -13.97 11.16 11.09
N ILE A 591 -14.21 11.11 9.78
CA ILE A 591 -15.50 10.74 9.21
C ILE A 591 -15.33 9.48 8.36
N HIS A 592 -16.11 8.46 8.73
CA HIS A 592 -16.01 7.09 8.24
C HIS A 592 -17.28 6.70 7.48
N SER A 593 -17.13 5.96 6.38
CA SER A 593 -18.25 5.49 5.56
C SER A 593 -18.17 3.99 5.35
N SER A 594 -19.31 3.30 5.43
CA SER A 594 -19.43 1.89 5.06
C SER A 594 -19.19 1.73 3.55
N CYS A 595 -18.15 1.00 3.14
CA CYS A 595 -17.87 0.68 1.73
C CYS A 595 -18.13 -0.80 1.41
N GLY A 596 -19.07 -1.39 2.14
CA GLY A 596 -19.44 -2.81 2.13
C GLY A 596 -20.25 -3.14 3.38
N PRO A 597 -20.67 -4.40 3.58
CA PRO A 597 -21.49 -4.78 4.74
C PRO A 597 -20.72 -4.83 6.07
N LEU A 598 -19.38 -4.80 6.06
CA LEU A 598 -18.54 -5.02 7.25
C LEU A 598 -17.30 -4.10 7.36
N THR A 599 -17.09 -3.15 6.44
CA THR A 599 -15.90 -2.30 6.41
C THR A 599 -16.25 -0.81 6.41
N PHE A 600 -15.73 -0.09 7.41
CA PHE A 600 -15.77 1.37 7.49
C PHE A 600 -14.39 1.93 7.16
N GLU A 601 -14.31 2.79 6.13
CA GLU A 601 -13.09 3.52 5.78
C GLU A 601 -13.21 4.97 6.22
N CYS A 602 -12.15 5.55 6.79
CA CYS A 602 -12.04 7.00 6.87
C CYS A 602 -11.94 7.58 5.45
N PHE A 603 -12.65 8.68 5.19
CA PHE A 603 -12.67 9.32 3.86
C PHE A 603 -12.64 10.85 3.90
N CYS A 604 -12.69 11.43 5.10
CA CYS A 604 -12.58 12.87 5.34
C CYS A 604 -12.16 13.10 6.80
N ASN A 605 -11.14 13.93 7.00
CA ASN A 605 -10.60 14.29 8.31
C ASN A 605 -10.62 15.83 8.45
N TYR A 606 -10.92 16.36 9.63
CA TYR A 606 -10.79 17.80 9.92
C TYR A 606 -9.93 18.01 11.17
N LEU A 607 -9.10 19.06 11.15
CA LEU A 607 -8.46 19.58 12.34
C LEU A 607 -9.40 20.60 13.00
N VAL A 608 -9.97 20.26 14.15
CA VAL A 608 -10.77 21.19 14.96
C VAL A 608 -9.87 21.80 16.04
N VAL A 609 -9.91 23.12 16.15
CA VAL A 609 -9.04 23.91 17.03
C VAL A 609 -9.88 24.76 17.97
N CYS A 610 -9.64 24.64 19.27
CA CYS A 610 -10.23 25.51 20.29
C CYS A 610 -9.14 26.19 21.12
N THR A 611 -9.16 27.52 21.16
CA THR A 611 -8.18 28.33 21.89
C THR A 611 -8.68 28.83 23.25
N ASN A 612 -10.00 28.93 23.43
CA ASN A 612 -10.61 29.40 24.67
C ASN A 612 -10.47 28.38 25.83
N PRO A 613 -9.80 28.72 26.96
CA PRO A 613 -9.66 27.84 28.11
C PRO A 613 -10.95 27.58 28.91
N GLU A 614 -12.00 28.37 28.71
CA GLU A 614 -13.27 28.26 29.46
C GLU A 614 -14.19 27.14 28.91
N VAL A 615 -13.86 26.59 27.76
CA VAL A 615 -14.61 25.49 27.13
C VAL A 615 -14.49 24.21 27.98
N ALA A 616 -15.63 23.61 28.32
CA ALA A 616 -15.72 22.43 29.18
C ALA A 616 -16.98 21.58 28.87
N TRP A 617 -17.19 21.17 27.61
CA TRP A 617 -18.41 20.41 27.26
C TRP A 617 -18.36 18.96 27.77
N PRO A 618 -19.43 18.47 28.45
CA PRO A 618 -19.53 17.06 28.81
C PRO A 618 -19.77 16.18 27.56
N PRO A 619 -19.30 14.92 27.57
CA PRO A 619 -19.65 13.96 26.53
C PRO A 619 -21.16 13.64 26.55
N PHE A 620 -21.73 13.39 25.37
CA PHE A 620 -23.10 12.90 25.23
C PHE A 620 -23.31 11.57 25.98
N PRO A 621 -24.54 11.26 26.45
CA PRO A 621 -24.86 9.99 27.12
C PRO A 621 -24.48 8.75 26.29
N ARG A 622 -24.08 7.67 26.95
CA ARG A 622 -23.62 6.42 26.32
C ARG A 622 -24.75 5.65 25.65
N GLN A 623 -25.99 5.74 26.17
CA GLN A 623 -27.19 5.21 25.53
C GLN A 623 -27.78 6.10 24.42
N LEU A 624 -27.14 7.24 24.08
CA LEU A 624 -27.58 8.10 22.98
C LEU A 624 -27.15 7.49 21.63
N GLN A 625 -28.01 6.67 21.04
CA GLN A 625 -27.79 6.11 19.71
C GLN A 625 -27.82 7.22 18.64
N ASN A 626 -26.79 7.26 17.79
CA ASN A 626 -26.75 8.09 16.59
C ASN A 626 -27.40 7.33 15.39
N PRO A 627 -28.13 7.99 14.47
CA PRO A 627 -28.45 9.42 14.44
C PRO A 627 -29.66 9.78 15.33
N VAL A 628 -29.61 10.98 15.91
CA VAL A 628 -30.61 11.50 16.86
C VAL A 628 -31.70 12.31 16.14
N GLY A 629 -32.93 12.27 16.66
CA GLY A 629 -34.08 13.05 16.21
C GLY A 629 -34.90 12.41 15.09
N PRO A 630 -35.61 13.21 14.26
CA PRO A 630 -36.40 12.69 13.15
C PRO A 630 -35.51 12.01 12.10
N THR A 631 -35.82 10.76 11.74
CA THR A 631 -35.08 9.98 10.72
C THR A 631 -36.02 9.41 9.66
N ALA A 632 -35.47 8.97 8.52
CA ALA A 632 -36.25 8.24 7.50
C ALA A 632 -36.84 6.90 8.00
N LEU A 633 -36.33 6.35 9.12
CA LEU A 633 -36.94 5.19 9.78
C LEU A 633 -38.27 5.58 10.44
N MET A 634 -38.36 6.76 11.02
CA MET A 634 -39.57 7.30 11.66
C MET A 634 -40.74 7.39 10.67
N GLU A 635 -40.52 7.99 9.50
CA GLU A 635 -41.53 8.07 8.44
C GLU A 635 -41.91 6.69 7.88
N LYS A 636 -40.92 5.79 7.70
CA LYS A 636 -41.16 4.39 7.29
C LYS A 636 -42.00 3.61 8.30
N ARG A 637 -41.88 3.94 9.60
CA ARG A 637 -42.67 3.37 10.71
C ARG A 637 -43.99 4.13 10.95
N GLY A 638 -44.35 5.09 10.10
CA GLY A 638 -45.66 5.76 10.13
C GLY A 638 -45.78 6.88 11.16
N LEU A 639 -44.70 7.29 11.83
CA LEU A 639 -44.65 8.51 12.63
C LEU A 639 -44.24 9.66 11.70
N LEU A 640 -45.11 10.66 11.57
CA LEU A 640 -44.97 11.80 10.66
C LEU A 640 -45.06 13.12 11.44
N GLN A 641 -44.59 14.21 10.83
CA GLN A 641 -44.76 15.59 11.32
C GLN A 641 -44.51 15.77 12.83
N PRO A 642 -43.27 15.61 13.31
CA PRO A 642 -42.94 15.89 14.71
C PRO A 642 -43.10 17.39 15.00
N SER A 643 -43.63 17.73 16.18
CA SER A 643 -43.71 19.12 16.64
C SER A 643 -42.34 19.74 16.89
N GLN A 644 -41.43 19.00 17.56
CA GLN A 644 -40.02 19.36 17.67
C GLN A 644 -39.24 18.72 16.52
N ARG A 645 -38.71 19.55 15.62
CA ARG A 645 -37.91 19.07 14.48
C ARG A 645 -36.43 18.89 14.83
N ASP A 646 -35.96 19.55 15.89
CA ASP A 646 -34.56 19.52 16.30
C ASP A 646 -34.29 18.35 17.27
N PRO A 647 -33.14 17.66 17.12
CA PRO A 647 -32.82 16.44 17.88
C PRO A 647 -32.40 16.70 19.33
N ILE A 648 -32.07 17.96 19.66
CA ILE A 648 -31.74 18.42 21.00
C ILE A 648 -32.79 19.44 21.41
N ILE A 649 -33.53 19.15 22.48
CA ILE A 649 -34.56 20.03 23.04
C ILE A 649 -34.01 20.65 24.32
N TYR A 650 -33.73 21.95 24.29
CA TYR A 650 -33.30 22.69 25.47
C TYR A 650 -34.53 23.25 26.22
N THR A 651 -34.60 23.05 27.53
CA THR A 651 -35.71 23.56 28.35
C THR A 651 -35.26 24.04 29.74
N SER A 652 -35.95 25.05 30.26
CA SER A 652 -35.87 25.53 31.65
C SER A 652 -37.05 25.08 32.51
N SER A 653 -38.10 24.50 31.92
CA SER A 653 -39.25 23.96 32.65
C SER A 653 -39.07 22.48 32.99
N SER A 654 -39.58 22.08 34.16
CA SER A 654 -39.73 20.68 34.60
C SER A 654 -40.76 19.88 33.79
N HIS A 655 -41.29 20.46 32.71
CA HIS A 655 -42.21 19.82 31.77
C HIS A 655 -41.80 20.14 30.33
N CYS A 656 -41.92 19.15 29.46
CA CYS A 656 -41.69 19.24 28.01
C CYS A 656 -42.78 18.42 27.28
N SER A 657 -43.21 18.84 26.09
CA SER A 657 -44.16 18.08 25.27
C SER A 657 -43.65 17.87 23.85
N LEU A 658 -43.87 16.66 23.34
CA LEU A 658 -43.49 16.23 21.99
C LEU A 658 -44.67 15.50 21.35
N SER A 659 -45.08 15.92 20.16
CA SER A 659 -46.23 15.32 19.47
C SER A 659 -45.89 14.90 18.04
N PHE A 660 -46.66 13.94 17.54
CA PHE A 660 -46.50 13.34 16.22
C PHE A 660 -47.85 13.04 15.59
N THR A 661 -47.92 13.15 14.26
CA THR A 661 -49.05 12.68 13.46
C THR A 661 -48.80 11.25 13.01
N LEU A 662 -49.72 10.34 13.29
CA LEU A 662 -49.64 8.93 12.93
C LEU A 662 -50.32 8.68 11.57
N LYS A 663 -49.65 7.92 10.71
CA LYS A 663 -50.18 7.54 9.39
C LYS A 663 -51.35 6.54 9.50
N GLU A 664 -51.33 5.71 10.53
CA GLU A 664 -52.27 4.62 10.82
C GLU A 664 -52.41 4.49 12.35
N ASP A 665 -53.29 3.62 12.86
CA ASP A 665 -53.36 3.31 14.30
C ASP A 665 -52.16 2.45 14.73
N ILE A 666 -51.12 3.13 15.23
CA ILE A 666 -49.81 2.57 15.56
C ILE A 666 -49.57 2.79 17.05
N LYS A 667 -49.28 1.71 17.78
CA LYS A 667 -48.97 1.81 19.21
C LYS A 667 -47.51 2.21 19.39
N ILE A 668 -47.31 3.29 20.12
CA ILE A 668 -46.00 3.78 20.53
C ILE A 668 -45.75 3.42 21.99
N LEU A 669 -44.49 3.13 22.29
CA LEU A 669 -43.93 2.97 23.63
C LEU A 669 -42.74 3.94 23.77
N THR A 670 -42.64 4.61 24.90
CA THR A 670 -41.56 5.56 25.22
C THR A 670 -40.77 5.12 26.44
N SER A 671 -39.46 5.34 26.42
CA SER A 671 -38.58 5.19 27.59
C SER A 671 -37.84 6.50 27.84
N LEU A 672 -37.71 6.89 29.11
CA LEU A 672 -36.97 8.09 29.53
C LEU A 672 -35.78 7.66 30.39
N LEU A 673 -34.58 7.97 29.91
CA LEU A 673 -33.31 7.62 30.56
C LEU A 673 -32.67 8.87 31.16
N PHE A 674 -32.14 8.76 32.37
CA PHE A 674 -31.33 9.80 33.03
C PHE A 674 -30.08 9.17 33.65
N ASP A 675 -28.91 9.76 33.37
CA ASP A 675 -27.59 9.27 33.78
C ASP A 675 -27.44 7.74 33.64
N GLU A 676 -27.71 7.25 32.42
CA GLU A 676 -27.72 5.83 32.02
C GLU A 676 -28.78 4.93 32.71
N THR A 677 -29.58 5.43 33.65
CA THR A 677 -30.65 4.66 34.31
C THR A 677 -32.03 4.90 33.68
N PRO A 678 -32.87 3.87 33.50
CA PRO A 678 -34.29 4.05 33.22
C PRO A 678 -35.00 4.60 34.45
N LEU A 679 -35.58 5.80 34.33
CA LEU A 679 -36.43 6.34 35.40
C LEU A 679 -37.77 5.60 35.39
N THR A 680 -38.07 4.92 36.49
CA THR A 680 -39.36 4.25 36.69
C THR A 680 -40.35 5.16 37.44
N ASP A 681 -41.66 4.91 37.29
CA ASP A 681 -42.70 5.76 37.87
C ASP A 681 -42.75 5.62 39.41
N HIS A 682 -42.03 6.48 40.13
CA HIS A 682 -42.03 6.51 41.59
C HIS A 682 -43.18 7.37 42.15
N GLY A 683 -43.79 6.92 43.25
CA GLY A 683 -44.79 7.70 44.00
C GLY A 683 -46.11 7.99 43.26
N GLY A 684 -46.42 7.28 42.18
CA GLY A 684 -47.66 7.43 41.42
C GLY A 684 -47.70 8.63 40.45
N LYS A 685 -46.62 9.43 40.36
CA LYS A 685 -46.45 10.42 39.29
C LYS A 685 -45.84 9.73 38.07
N ARG A 686 -46.57 9.73 36.94
CA ARG A 686 -46.01 9.25 35.67
C ARG A 686 -45.00 10.24 35.11
N LEU A 687 -43.77 9.79 34.88
CA LEU A 687 -42.70 10.64 34.33
C LEU A 687 -42.88 10.89 32.82
N VAL A 688 -43.55 9.98 32.12
CA VAL A 688 -44.00 10.17 30.73
C VAL A 688 -45.48 9.85 30.62
N ILE A 689 -46.26 10.79 30.09
CA ILE A 689 -47.70 10.66 29.85
C ILE A 689 -47.94 10.70 28.35
N GLN A 690 -48.32 9.56 27.78
CA GLN A 690 -48.68 9.43 26.37
C GLN A 690 -50.21 9.51 26.20
N ALA A 691 -50.68 10.48 25.42
CA ALA A 691 -52.08 10.65 25.05
C ALA A 691 -52.23 10.51 23.52
N GLN A 692 -52.94 9.48 23.06
CA GLN A 692 -53.27 9.29 21.65
C GLN A 692 -54.74 9.63 21.41
N LYS A 693 -55.02 10.52 20.44
CA LYS A 693 -56.36 10.97 20.05
C LYS A 693 -56.54 10.77 18.55
N GLY A 694 -56.96 9.56 18.17
CA GLY A 694 -56.99 9.13 16.77
C GLY A 694 -55.57 9.10 16.18
N ASN A 695 -55.38 9.76 15.05
CA ASN A 695 -54.11 9.83 14.31
C ASN A 695 -53.10 10.87 14.87
N HIS A 696 -53.26 11.35 16.10
CA HIS A 696 -52.28 12.24 16.73
C HIS A 696 -51.91 11.71 18.12
N VAL A 697 -50.61 11.69 18.42
CA VAL A 697 -50.08 11.32 19.73
C VAL A 697 -49.32 12.49 20.32
N GLU A 698 -49.52 12.73 21.61
CA GLU A 698 -48.78 13.69 22.42
C GLU A 698 -48.09 12.94 23.56
N ILE A 699 -46.81 13.22 23.76
CA ILE A 699 -45.95 12.66 24.80
C ILE A 699 -45.53 13.84 25.68
N GLN A 700 -46.12 13.91 26.87
CA GLN A 700 -45.78 14.89 27.90
C GLN A 700 -44.76 14.26 28.85
N ILE A 701 -43.70 15.00 29.16
CA ILE A 701 -42.50 14.52 29.83
C ILE A 701 -42.25 15.39 31.06
N HIS A 702 -42.14 14.78 32.23
CA HIS A 702 -41.77 15.45 33.46
C HIS A 702 -40.27 15.24 33.74
N LEU A 703 -39.56 16.32 34.02
CA LEU A 703 -38.11 16.35 34.20
C LEU A 703 -37.81 16.72 35.66
N PRO A 704 -37.52 15.74 36.54
CA PRO A 704 -37.47 15.97 37.99
C PRO A 704 -36.24 16.74 38.48
N GLN A 705 -35.21 16.93 37.65
CA GLN A 705 -33.98 17.66 38.01
C GLN A 705 -33.26 18.23 36.77
N ALA A 706 -32.18 18.98 36.99
CA ALA A 706 -31.27 19.44 35.92
C ALA A 706 -30.46 18.26 35.34
N GLY A 707 -30.17 18.34 34.04
CA GLY A 707 -29.27 17.42 33.35
C GLY A 707 -29.75 17.03 31.95
N ALA A 708 -29.12 15.99 31.40
CA ALA A 708 -29.39 15.47 30.07
C ALA A 708 -30.21 14.17 30.15
N TYR A 709 -31.38 14.18 29.52
CA TYR A 709 -32.31 13.05 29.44
C TYR A 709 -32.33 12.49 28.01
N ILE A 710 -32.51 11.19 27.86
CA ILE A 710 -32.75 10.55 26.56
C ILE A 710 -34.20 10.07 26.53
N LEU A 711 -35.00 10.63 25.61
CA LEU A 711 -36.29 10.04 25.25
C LEU A 711 -36.06 9.05 24.11
N GLN A 712 -36.28 7.75 24.33
CA GLN A 712 -36.30 6.73 23.28
C GLN A 712 -37.74 6.41 22.89
N ILE A 713 -38.00 6.29 21.58
CA ILE A 713 -39.33 6.05 21.01
C ILE A 713 -39.31 4.74 20.21
N PHE A 714 -40.25 3.86 20.54
CA PHE A 714 -40.47 2.55 19.91
C PHE A 714 -41.89 2.49 19.34
N ALA A 715 -42.10 1.74 18.25
CA ALA A 715 -43.41 1.57 17.63
C ALA A 715 -43.63 0.11 17.22
N ASN A 716 -44.88 -0.35 17.27
CA ASN A 716 -45.21 -1.72 16.89
C ASN A 716 -45.30 -1.94 15.37
N SER A 717 -45.07 -3.18 14.93
CA SER A 717 -45.16 -3.56 13.51
C SER A 717 -46.48 -4.26 13.19
N LYS A 718 -47.06 -3.98 12.01
CA LYS A 718 -48.23 -4.69 11.45
C LYS A 718 -48.03 -6.21 11.35
N THR A 719 -46.79 -6.69 11.22
CA THR A 719 -46.46 -8.13 11.17
C THR A 719 -46.41 -8.79 12.54
N SER A 720 -46.32 -8.00 13.62
CA SER A 720 -45.93 -8.46 14.95
C SER A 720 -46.50 -7.51 16.01
N PRO A 721 -47.84 -7.49 16.22
CA PRO A 721 -48.51 -6.46 17.01
C PRO A 721 -48.14 -6.44 18.51
N THR A 722 -47.44 -7.48 18.99
CA THR A 722 -46.88 -7.63 20.34
C THR A 722 -45.42 -7.17 20.47
N SER A 723 -44.74 -6.87 19.36
CA SER A 723 -43.33 -6.44 19.35
C SER A 723 -43.20 -4.95 19.06
N PHE A 724 -42.36 -4.26 19.83
CA PHE A 724 -42.05 -2.84 19.68
C PHE A 724 -40.61 -2.69 19.16
N GLU A 725 -40.46 -2.09 17.98
CA GLU A 725 -39.16 -1.85 17.35
C GLU A 725 -38.70 -0.41 17.59
N TYR A 726 -37.40 -0.19 17.77
CA TYR A 726 -36.81 1.14 17.95
C TYR A 726 -37.02 2.02 16.71
N VAL A 727 -37.38 3.29 16.92
CA VAL A 727 -37.67 4.26 15.86
C VAL A 727 -36.66 5.42 15.85
N CYS A 728 -36.50 6.08 17.00
CA CYS A 728 -35.63 7.24 17.17
C CYS A 728 -35.44 7.58 18.66
N ASN A 729 -34.56 8.53 18.93
CA ASN A 729 -34.36 9.15 20.23
C ASN A 729 -34.26 10.68 20.11
N TYR A 730 -34.54 11.38 21.21
CA TYR A 730 -34.29 12.82 21.36
C TYR A 730 -33.45 13.05 22.62
N LEU A 731 -32.54 14.03 22.56
CA LEU A 731 -31.77 14.49 23.71
C LEU A 731 -32.49 15.71 24.32
N ILE A 732 -32.86 15.65 25.59
CA ILE A 732 -33.56 16.74 26.29
C ILE A 732 -32.63 17.29 27.38
N CYS A 733 -32.31 18.58 27.31
CA CYS A 733 -31.43 19.25 28.25
C CYS A 733 -32.24 20.16 29.18
N CYS A 734 -32.37 19.75 30.44
CA CYS A 734 -33.05 20.49 31.50
C CYS A 734 -32.05 21.32 32.33
N SER A 735 -32.41 22.58 32.64
CA SER A 735 -31.58 23.49 33.45
C SER A 735 -32.11 23.77 34.86
N ASN A 736 -33.26 23.20 35.26
CA ASN A 736 -33.93 23.57 36.53
C ASN A 736 -33.37 22.85 37.77
N LYS A 737 -33.23 23.55 38.90
CA LYS A 737 -32.41 23.13 40.06
C LYS A 737 -33.16 22.74 41.35
N GLU A 738 -34.48 22.62 41.32
CA GLU A 738 -35.28 22.27 42.50
C GLU A 738 -35.40 20.75 42.67
N ALA A 739 -35.22 20.24 43.90
CA ALA A 739 -35.29 18.81 44.23
C ALA A 739 -35.72 18.58 45.69
N GLU A 740 -36.50 17.53 45.94
CA GLU A 740 -36.89 17.07 47.28
C GLU A 740 -36.28 15.68 47.58
N SER A 741 -35.90 15.44 48.83
CA SER A 741 -35.10 14.28 49.26
C SER A 741 -35.94 13.15 49.89
N PRO A 742 -35.67 11.87 49.60
CA PRO A 742 -36.37 10.74 50.22
C PRO A 742 -35.67 10.21 51.49
N GLU A 743 -36.31 10.38 52.65
CA GLU A 743 -36.08 9.55 53.84
C GLU A 743 -37.37 8.82 54.23
N GLY A 744 -37.26 7.56 54.69
CA GLY A 744 -38.42 6.78 55.17
C GLY A 744 -38.23 5.27 55.06
N LEU A 745 -38.14 4.59 56.21
CA LEU A 745 -38.06 3.12 56.29
C LEU A 745 -39.47 2.49 56.25
N VAL A 746 -39.58 1.23 55.80
CA VAL A 746 -39.86 0.05 56.65
C VAL A 746 -40.07 -1.22 55.79
N THR A 747 -39.72 -2.37 56.37
CA THR A 747 -39.82 -3.72 55.80
C THR A 747 -41.24 -4.24 55.64
N ALA A 748 -41.51 -5.13 54.66
CA ALA A 748 -41.62 -6.58 54.93
C ALA A 748 -42.15 -7.45 53.77
N GLN A 749 -41.66 -8.70 53.76
CA GLN A 749 -42.26 -9.93 53.22
C GLN A 749 -42.44 -10.15 51.70
N SER A 750 -42.11 -11.39 51.33
CA SER A 750 -42.20 -11.99 50.00
C SER A 750 -43.57 -12.62 49.73
N THR A 751 -44.04 -12.53 48.49
CA THR A 751 -44.97 -13.51 47.91
C THR A 751 -44.41 -14.06 46.60
N LEU A 752 -43.97 -15.33 46.65
CA LEU A 752 -43.43 -16.06 45.50
C LEU A 752 -44.57 -16.53 44.59
N ASN A 753 -44.92 -15.75 43.57
CA ASN A 753 -45.91 -16.17 42.58
C ASN A 753 -45.25 -17.03 41.50
N SER A 754 -45.52 -18.34 41.54
CA SER A 754 -45.11 -19.29 40.51
C SER A 754 -45.93 -19.13 39.23
N ALA A 755 -45.24 -19.03 38.09
CA ALA A 755 -45.85 -18.94 36.78
C ALA A 755 -45.24 -19.98 35.83
N ASN A 756 -45.71 -21.22 35.91
CA ASN A 756 -45.36 -22.29 34.96
C ASN A 756 -45.99 -22.00 33.58
N THR A 757 -45.31 -21.21 32.75
CA THR A 757 -45.67 -21.05 31.33
C THR A 757 -45.26 -22.30 30.55
N VAL A 758 -46.19 -23.24 30.40
CA VAL A 758 -46.06 -24.40 29.52
C VAL A 758 -45.93 -23.95 28.06
N ASP A 759 -45.13 -24.68 27.28
CA ASP A 759 -44.81 -24.45 25.87
C ASP A 759 -45.98 -24.00 24.99
N LYS A 760 -45.74 -22.94 24.20
CA LYS A 760 -46.50 -22.64 22.97
C LYS A 760 -45.63 -22.45 21.73
N ASN A 761 -44.33 -22.21 21.88
CA ASN A 761 -43.35 -22.17 20.79
C ASN A 761 -42.43 -23.41 20.84
N GLY A 762 -43.00 -24.59 21.13
CA GLY A 762 -42.30 -25.80 21.59
C GLY A 762 -40.93 -26.05 20.94
N PHE A 763 -39.89 -25.73 21.71
CA PHE A 763 -38.46 -25.86 21.44
C PHE A 763 -37.76 -25.90 22.81
N MET A 764 -36.60 -26.58 22.92
CA MET A 764 -35.75 -26.63 24.13
C MET A 764 -36.30 -27.45 25.31
N ARG A 765 -35.79 -28.68 25.46
CA ARG A 765 -35.74 -29.37 26.76
C ARG A 765 -34.34 -29.18 27.38
N PRO A 766 -34.19 -28.52 28.55
CA PRO A 766 -32.92 -28.49 29.27
C PRO A 766 -32.63 -29.85 29.93
N SER A 767 -31.36 -30.22 30.05
CA SER A 767 -30.95 -31.45 30.74
C SER A 767 -31.00 -31.36 32.28
N GLN A 768 -31.04 -30.15 32.84
CA GLN A 768 -31.20 -29.89 34.28
C GLN A 768 -32.51 -29.12 34.54
N GLN A 769 -33.29 -29.57 35.52
CA GLN A 769 -34.52 -28.89 35.96
C GLN A 769 -34.22 -27.85 37.04
N GLY A 770 -33.80 -26.66 36.60
CA GLY A 770 -33.62 -25.50 37.47
C GLY A 770 -33.26 -24.25 36.67
N GLN A 771 -33.75 -23.08 37.10
CA GLN A 771 -33.25 -21.79 36.63
C GLN A 771 -32.06 -21.29 37.46
N VAL A 772 -31.71 -21.97 38.56
CA VAL A 772 -30.54 -21.68 39.39
C VAL A 772 -29.60 -22.89 39.34
N ILE A 773 -28.30 -22.65 39.20
CA ILE A 773 -27.25 -23.66 39.05
C ILE A 773 -26.13 -23.35 40.05
N GLU A 774 -25.92 -24.25 41.00
CA GLU A 774 -24.79 -24.15 41.94
C GLU A 774 -23.52 -24.73 41.31
N SER A 775 -22.47 -23.91 41.23
CA SER A 775 -21.16 -24.29 40.69
C SER A 775 -20.08 -24.15 41.78
N PRO A 776 -19.76 -25.22 42.52
CA PRO A 776 -18.81 -25.15 43.64
C PRO A 776 -17.34 -25.10 43.21
N ASP A 777 -17.00 -25.54 41.99
CA ASP A 777 -15.65 -25.40 41.41
C ASP A 777 -15.52 -24.20 40.46
N GLY A 778 -16.61 -23.45 40.22
CA GLY A 778 -16.63 -22.33 39.29
C GLY A 778 -16.74 -22.72 37.80
N ARG A 779 -17.04 -23.98 37.47
CA ARG A 779 -17.39 -24.39 36.10
C ARG A 779 -18.76 -25.07 36.07
N CYS A 780 -19.40 -25.02 34.91
CA CYS A 780 -20.57 -25.85 34.61
C CYS A 780 -20.71 -26.04 33.10
N SER A 781 -21.28 -27.17 32.68
CA SER A 781 -21.81 -27.33 31.33
C SER A 781 -23.34 -27.42 31.34
N LEU A 782 -23.97 -26.94 30.27
CA LEU A 782 -25.42 -26.95 30.08
C LEU A 782 -25.75 -27.46 28.69
N SER A 783 -26.43 -28.59 28.65
CA SER A 783 -26.81 -29.28 27.41
C SER A 783 -28.30 -29.12 27.10
N PHE A 784 -28.57 -28.81 25.84
CA PHE A 784 -29.89 -28.48 25.32
C PHE A 784 -30.16 -29.25 24.02
N SER A 785 -31.44 -29.47 23.72
CA SER A 785 -31.89 -30.03 22.44
C SER A 785 -32.78 -29.02 21.72
N LEU A 786 -32.31 -28.52 20.58
CA LEU A 786 -33.06 -27.72 19.62
C LEU A 786 -33.90 -28.65 18.73
N ASP A 787 -35.10 -28.26 18.34
CA ASP A 787 -35.90 -29.09 17.42
C ASP A 787 -35.40 -29.00 15.97
N ARG A 788 -34.55 -28.00 15.66
CA ARG A 788 -33.90 -27.72 14.36
C ARG A 788 -32.45 -27.27 14.53
N GLU A 789 -31.67 -27.36 13.45
CA GLU A 789 -30.28 -26.87 13.43
C GLU A 789 -30.24 -25.37 13.15
N GLU A 790 -30.33 -24.58 14.23
CA GLU A 790 -30.30 -23.11 14.20
C GLU A 790 -29.09 -22.59 14.99
N SER A 791 -28.62 -21.37 14.71
CA SER A 791 -27.42 -20.84 15.37
C SER A 791 -27.76 -20.17 16.71
N CYS A 792 -26.89 -20.35 17.71
CA CYS A 792 -27.09 -19.84 19.06
C CYS A 792 -26.11 -18.69 19.37
N LEU A 793 -26.48 -17.88 20.35
CA LEU A 793 -25.61 -16.91 21.01
C LEU A 793 -25.84 -17.00 22.51
N ALA A 794 -24.82 -16.79 23.32
CA ALA A 794 -24.98 -16.65 24.77
C ALA A 794 -24.10 -15.53 25.33
N THR A 795 -24.55 -14.94 26.44
CA THR A 795 -23.82 -13.92 27.20
C THR A 795 -23.92 -14.20 28.69
N LEU A 796 -22.82 -13.99 29.42
CA LEU A 796 -22.75 -14.09 30.87
C LEU A 796 -22.74 -12.66 31.45
N HIS A 797 -23.71 -12.30 32.27
CA HIS A 797 -23.75 -11.01 32.96
C HIS A 797 -23.42 -11.19 34.44
N CYS A 798 -22.81 -10.18 35.06
CA CYS A 798 -22.48 -10.16 36.49
C CYS A 798 -22.54 -8.72 36.97
N ASP A 799 -23.09 -8.50 38.17
CA ASP A 799 -23.23 -7.17 38.79
C ASP A 799 -21.91 -6.70 39.42
N ASP A 800 -20.86 -6.60 38.60
CA ASP A 800 -19.59 -5.97 38.95
C ASP A 800 -19.35 -4.76 38.06
N SER A 801 -19.03 -3.62 38.69
CA SER A 801 -18.47 -2.40 38.10
C SER A 801 -17.37 -2.60 37.04
N LYS A 802 -16.63 -3.71 37.08
CA LYS A 802 -15.55 -4.06 36.15
C LYS A 802 -16.01 -4.97 34.99
N TRP A 803 -17.21 -5.54 35.07
CA TRP A 803 -17.77 -6.40 34.02
C TRP A 803 -18.06 -5.57 32.77
N ASN A 804 -17.79 -6.15 31.59
CA ASN A 804 -17.94 -5.44 30.32
C ASN A 804 -18.27 -6.40 29.18
N LYS A 805 -18.72 -5.83 28.05
CA LYS A 805 -19.21 -6.58 26.87
C LYS A 805 -18.20 -7.52 26.20
N GLN A 806 -16.89 -7.38 26.48
CA GLN A 806 -15.91 -8.39 26.06
C GLN A 806 -15.91 -9.58 27.05
N MET A 807 -15.91 -9.31 28.36
CA MET A 807 -16.01 -10.33 29.40
C MET A 807 -17.28 -11.18 29.27
N GLU A 808 -18.42 -10.56 28.92
CA GLU A 808 -19.72 -11.25 28.71
C GLU A 808 -19.66 -12.46 27.76
N ARG A 809 -18.66 -12.51 26.85
CA ARG A 809 -18.50 -13.57 25.84
C ARG A 809 -17.19 -14.34 25.97
N ARG A 810 -16.29 -13.92 26.87
CA ARG A 810 -14.98 -14.54 27.12
C ARG A 810 -15.04 -15.75 28.05
N TYR A 811 -16.13 -15.88 28.82
CA TYR A 811 -16.31 -16.92 29.83
C TYR A 811 -17.33 -18.01 29.43
N ILE A 812 -17.79 -17.98 28.17
CA ILE A 812 -18.65 -19.02 27.57
C ILE A 812 -18.05 -19.45 26.22
N MET A 813 -17.93 -20.76 26.03
CA MET A 813 -17.90 -21.35 24.68
C MET A 813 -19.08 -22.30 24.52
N TYR A 814 -19.45 -22.64 23.30
CA TYR A 814 -20.47 -23.66 23.06
C TYR A 814 -20.15 -24.56 21.88
N THR A 815 -20.63 -25.79 21.96
CA THR A 815 -20.47 -26.85 20.97
C THR A 815 -21.83 -27.15 20.36
N GLN A 816 -21.87 -27.57 19.09
CA GLN A 816 -23.13 -27.87 18.40
C GLN A 816 -23.02 -29.09 17.52
N LYS A 817 -23.58 -30.21 17.99
CA LYS A 817 -23.65 -31.48 17.27
C LYS A 817 -25.08 -31.69 16.77
N HIS A 818 -25.31 -31.28 15.52
CA HIS A 818 -26.64 -31.25 14.91
C HIS A 818 -27.60 -30.40 15.76
N ARG A 819 -28.60 -31.05 16.37
CA ARG A 819 -29.64 -30.47 17.22
C ARG A 819 -29.25 -30.36 18.71
N HIS A 820 -28.15 -30.97 19.13
CA HIS A 820 -27.68 -30.87 20.51
C HIS A 820 -26.65 -29.75 20.64
N VAL A 821 -26.87 -28.85 21.59
CA VAL A 821 -25.99 -27.73 21.91
C VAL A 821 -25.52 -27.87 23.35
N GLU A 822 -24.22 -27.73 23.60
CA GLU A 822 -23.65 -27.75 24.94
C GLU A 822 -22.81 -26.50 25.20
N PHE A 823 -23.22 -25.70 26.16
CA PHE A 823 -22.49 -24.52 26.63
C PHE A 823 -21.53 -24.93 27.74
N TYR A 824 -20.31 -24.41 27.71
CA TYR A 824 -19.27 -24.58 28.71
C TYR A 824 -18.96 -23.21 29.31
N ILE A 825 -19.21 -23.06 30.62
CA ILE A 825 -19.05 -21.81 31.35
C ILE A 825 -17.93 -21.97 32.38
N GLN A 826 -17.06 -20.96 32.47
CA GLN A 826 -15.98 -20.88 33.47
C GLN A 826 -16.06 -19.53 34.17
N LEU A 827 -16.12 -19.51 35.49
CA LEU A 827 -16.33 -18.29 36.28
C LEU A 827 -14.98 -17.69 36.74
N PRO A 828 -14.73 -16.39 36.51
CA PRO A 828 -13.46 -15.76 36.89
C PRO A 828 -13.32 -15.45 38.38
N LYS A 829 -14.41 -15.55 39.16
CA LYS A 829 -14.47 -15.38 40.61
C LYS A 829 -15.78 -15.96 41.17
N SER A 830 -15.85 -16.13 42.48
CA SER A 830 -17.13 -16.31 43.21
C SER A 830 -18.12 -15.17 42.93
N GLY A 831 -19.41 -15.49 43.06
CA GLY A 831 -20.51 -14.56 42.85
C GLY A 831 -21.70 -15.20 42.12
N SER A 832 -22.67 -14.35 41.76
CA SER A 832 -23.84 -14.70 40.97
C SER A 832 -23.69 -14.17 39.54
N TYR A 833 -24.08 -14.97 38.56
CA TYR A 833 -23.95 -14.67 37.14
C TYR A 833 -25.23 -15.05 36.38
N GLU A 834 -25.72 -14.18 35.51
CA GLU A 834 -26.87 -14.48 34.64
C GLU A 834 -26.39 -14.91 33.25
N LEU A 835 -26.54 -16.19 32.92
CA LEU A 835 -26.34 -16.72 31.58
C LEU A 835 -27.63 -16.52 30.76
N ARG A 836 -27.56 -15.69 29.72
CA ARG A 836 -28.65 -15.50 28.75
C ARG A 836 -28.35 -16.23 27.45
N ILE A 837 -29.33 -16.97 26.93
CA ILE A 837 -29.24 -17.76 25.69
C ILE A 837 -30.22 -17.21 24.65
N TYR A 838 -29.74 -17.08 23.41
CA TYR A 838 -30.47 -16.54 22.26
C TYR A 838 -30.30 -17.44 21.03
N VAL A 839 -31.25 -17.41 20.09
CA VAL A 839 -31.25 -18.21 18.85
C VAL A 839 -31.58 -17.33 17.63
N ASP A 840 -31.04 -17.66 16.46
CA ASP A 840 -31.18 -16.92 15.20
C ASP A 840 -32.65 -16.77 14.75
N ASN A 841 -33.07 -15.54 14.44
CA ASN A 841 -34.45 -15.19 14.16
C ASN A 841 -34.83 -15.49 12.70
N ARG A 842 -35.74 -16.45 12.51
CA ARG A 842 -36.26 -16.90 11.20
C ARG A 842 -36.81 -15.79 10.30
N SER A 843 -37.17 -14.63 10.86
CA SER A 843 -37.73 -13.49 10.14
C SER A 843 -36.69 -12.44 9.73
N GLN A 844 -35.53 -12.41 10.39
CA GLN A 844 -34.44 -11.46 10.15
C GLN A 844 -33.08 -12.17 10.36
N PRO A 845 -32.51 -12.80 9.32
CA PRO A 845 -31.26 -13.57 9.44
C PRO A 845 -30.11 -12.73 10.04
N GLY A 846 -29.53 -13.21 11.14
CA GLY A 846 -28.48 -12.48 11.88
C GLY A 846 -28.99 -11.57 13.00
N SER A 847 -30.31 -11.52 13.24
CA SER A 847 -30.88 -11.05 14.51
C SER A 847 -31.07 -12.25 15.44
N TYR A 848 -30.76 -12.11 16.73
CA TYR A 848 -30.95 -13.17 17.73
C TYR A 848 -32.14 -12.86 18.65
N GLU A 849 -33.02 -13.84 18.86
CA GLU A 849 -34.16 -13.79 19.77
C GLU A 849 -33.80 -14.45 21.11
N PHE A 850 -34.17 -13.83 22.24
CA PHE A 850 -33.90 -14.39 23.58
C PHE A 850 -34.79 -15.60 23.86
N VAL A 851 -34.19 -16.68 24.37
CA VAL A 851 -34.88 -17.97 24.57
C VAL A 851 -34.92 -18.40 26.04
N SER A 852 -33.82 -18.25 26.79
CA SER A 852 -33.78 -18.66 28.21
C SER A 852 -32.68 -17.94 29.00
N GLY A 853 -32.89 -17.82 30.31
CA GLY A 853 -31.96 -17.27 31.28
C GLY A 853 -31.72 -18.24 32.45
N TYR A 854 -30.48 -18.33 32.91
CA TYR A 854 -30.05 -19.17 34.04
C TYR A 854 -29.17 -18.37 35.00
N LEU A 855 -29.44 -18.48 36.29
CA LEU A 855 -28.63 -17.90 37.36
C LEU A 855 -27.59 -18.92 37.83
N ILE A 856 -26.32 -18.67 37.58
CA ILE A 856 -25.21 -19.51 38.03
C ILE A 856 -24.63 -18.88 39.31
N THR A 857 -24.55 -19.64 40.39
CA THR A 857 -24.06 -19.18 41.71
C THR A 857 -22.85 -19.97 42.16
N CYS A 858 -21.77 -19.27 42.48
CA CYS A 858 -20.52 -19.85 42.97
C CYS A 858 -20.09 -19.21 44.29
N ASN A 859 -20.10 -20.01 45.36
CA ASN A 859 -19.80 -19.56 46.72
C ASN A 859 -18.33 -19.82 47.13
N ASN A 860 -17.50 -20.33 46.22
CA ASN A 860 -16.11 -20.72 46.50
C ASN A 860 -15.15 -19.55 46.20
N PRO A 861 -14.46 -18.97 47.20
CA PRO A 861 -13.59 -17.81 47.00
C PRO A 861 -12.33 -18.11 46.17
N ASP A 862 -11.88 -19.37 46.12
CA ASP A 862 -10.65 -19.78 45.42
C ASP A 862 -10.82 -19.95 43.90
N VAL A 863 -12.05 -19.73 43.38
CA VAL A 863 -12.36 -19.80 41.96
C VAL A 863 -11.75 -18.62 41.21
N ALA A 864 -10.93 -18.92 40.19
CA ALA A 864 -10.22 -17.93 39.38
C ALA A 864 -9.94 -18.45 37.96
N TRP A 865 -10.97 -18.90 37.22
CA TRP A 865 -10.75 -19.48 35.88
C TRP A 865 -10.35 -18.42 34.84
N PRO A 866 -9.40 -18.74 33.93
CA PRO A 866 -9.02 -17.84 32.85
C PRO A 866 -10.14 -17.72 31.81
N PRO A 867 -10.20 -16.61 31.05
CA PRO A 867 -11.11 -16.50 29.91
C PRO A 867 -10.68 -17.41 28.76
N PHE A 868 -11.63 -17.88 27.96
CA PHE A 868 -11.36 -18.51 26.67
C PHE A 868 -10.64 -17.53 25.72
N PRO A 869 -9.71 -17.99 24.85
CA PRO A 869 -8.93 -17.10 23.99
C PRO A 869 -9.79 -16.19 23.10
N ASN A 870 -9.40 -14.91 22.94
CA ASN A 870 -10.11 -13.89 22.16
C ASN A 870 -10.34 -14.30 20.70
N LYS A 871 -9.49 -15.18 20.17
CA LYS A 871 -9.55 -15.69 18.80
C LYS A 871 -10.51 -16.88 18.64
N LEU A 872 -11.03 -17.47 19.72
CA LEU A 872 -11.96 -18.61 19.66
C LEU A 872 -13.27 -18.18 19.00
N GLN A 873 -13.80 -19.02 18.10
CA GLN A 873 -15.10 -18.81 17.48
C GLN A 873 -16.08 -19.88 17.98
N ASN A 874 -17.33 -19.47 18.21
CA ASN A 874 -18.44 -20.36 18.51
C ASN A 874 -19.31 -20.57 17.24
N PRO A 875 -19.91 -21.76 17.03
CA PRO A 875 -19.70 -23.00 17.78
C PRO A 875 -18.28 -23.54 17.60
N VAL A 876 -17.68 -24.06 18.68
CA VAL A 876 -16.38 -24.73 18.64
C VAL A 876 -16.57 -26.15 18.09
N GLY A 877 -15.60 -26.62 17.30
CA GLY A 877 -15.50 -28.00 16.81
C GLY A 877 -16.10 -28.23 15.43
N PRO A 878 -16.18 -29.50 15.01
CA PRO A 878 -16.82 -29.88 13.75
C PRO A 878 -18.34 -29.75 13.87
N THR A 879 -18.95 -29.05 12.92
CA THR A 879 -20.40 -28.75 12.88
C THR A 879 -20.97 -28.92 11.48
N ALA A 880 -22.30 -28.74 11.34
CA ALA A 880 -22.95 -28.70 10.02
C ALA A 880 -22.34 -27.66 9.06
N LEU A 881 -21.70 -26.60 9.58
CA LEU A 881 -20.93 -25.67 8.74
C LEU A 881 -19.70 -26.36 8.12
N SER A 882 -18.87 -27.05 8.90
CA SER A 882 -17.68 -27.72 8.37
C SER A 882 -18.05 -28.85 7.40
N GLU A 883 -19.14 -29.58 7.66
CA GLU A 883 -19.64 -30.60 6.72
C GLU A 883 -20.14 -29.98 5.41
N LYS A 884 -20.88 -28.86 5.47
CA LYS A 884 -21.28 -28.06 4.31
C LYS A 884 -20.10 -27.47 3.54
N LYS A 885 -18.96 -27.23 4.21
CA LYS A 885 -17.67 -26.83 3.62
C LYS A 885 -16.88 -28.00 3.03
N GLY A 886 -17.31 -29.25 3.25
CA GLY A 886 -16.68 -30.45 2.70
C GLY A 886 -15.75 -31.20 3.67
N LEU A 887 -15.63 -30.77 4.93
CA LEU A 887 -14.93 -31.49 5.99
C LEU A 887 -15.90 -32.48 6.65
N LEU A 888 -15.80 -33.76 6.29
CA LEU A 888 -16.64 -34.86 6.77
C LEU A 888 -15.85 -35.75 7.74
N GLN A 889 -16.56 -36.56 8.54
CA GLN A 889 -15.99 -37.63 9.38
C GLN A 889 -14.71 -37.20 10.16
N PRO A 890 -14.78 -36.18 11.03
CA PRO A 890 -13.67 -35.81 11.91
C PRO A 890 -13.25 -37.00 12.79
N SER A 891 -11.95 -37.32 12.86
CA SER A 891 -11.44 -38.32 13.80
C SER A 891 -11.53 -37.86 15.25
N HIS A 892 -11.57 -36.55 15.49
CA HIS A 892 -11.82 -35.94 16.79
C HIS A 892 -13.14 -35.16 16.75
N THR A 893 -14.19 -35.75 17.34
CA THR A 893 -15.53 -35.12 17.46
C THR A 893 -15.65 -34.21 18.68
N ASN A 894 -14.74 -34.31 19.66
CA ASN A 894 -14.66 -33.37 20.77
C ASN A 894 -13.99 -32.04 20.30
N PRO A 895 -14.63 -30.87 20.45
CA PRO A 895 -14.00 -29.56 20.19
C PRO A 895 -12.80 -29.24 21.08
N ILE A 896 -12.73 -29.84 22.26
CA ILE A 896 -11.66 -29.64 23.24
C ILE A 896 -10.66 -30.79 23.09
N ILE A 897 -9.37 -30.46 22.98
CA ILE A 897 -8.27 -31.43 22.87
C ILE A 897 -7.25 -31.12 23.98
N ASP A 898 -7.34 -31.84 25.09
CA ASP A 898 -6.32 -31.81 26.14
C ASP A 898 -5.10 -32.64 25.73
N SER A 899 -3.91 -32.02 25.67
CA SER A 899 -2.65 -32.68 25.31
C SER A 899 -1.62 -32.58 26.43
N THR A 900 -1.26 -33.73 26.99
CA THR A 900 -0.21 -33.87 28.02
C THR A 900 1.21 -33.87 27.44
N GLU A 901 1.38 -34.26 26.17
CA GLU A 901 2.67 -34.25 25.46
C GLU A 901 2.95 -32.95 24.69
N GLY A 902 1.95 -32.07 24.57
CA GLY A 902 2.05 -30.89 23.71
C GLY A 902 1.98 -31.19 22.21
N ARG A 903 1.49 -32.38 21.84
CA ARG A 903 1.19 -32.77 20.45
C ARG A 903 -0.20 -33.38 20.37
N CYS A 904 -0.86 -33.20 19.24
CA CYS A 904 -2.09 -33.90 18.91
C CYS A 904 -2.22 -34.07 17.39
N SER A 905 -2.77 -35.20 16.95
CA SER A 905 -3.09 -35.45 15.54
C SER A 905 -4.57 -35.76 15.36
N PHE A 906 -5.19 -35.15 14.36
CA PHE A 906 -6.58 -35.40 14.00
C PHE A 906 -6.76 -35.24 12.49
N SER A 907 -7.85 -35.79 11.95
CA SER A 907 -8.06 -35.84 10.50
C SER A 907 -9.53 -35.71 10.11
N PHE A 908 -9.76 -35.39 8.84
CA PHE A 908 -11.07 -35.29 8.21
C PHE A 908 -11.08 -36.05 6.87
N THR A 909 -12.19 -36.71 6.57
CA THR A 909 -12.52 -37.17 5.22
C THR A 909 -13.04 -35.99 4.41
N LEU A 910 -12.57 -35.80 3.19
CA LEU A 910 -12.96 -34.70 2.32
C LEU A 910 -14.07 -35.10 1.36
N LYS A 911 -15.10 -34.26 1.21
CA LYS A 911 -16.20 -34.47 0.25
C LYS A 911 -15.71 -34.51 -1.20
N LYS A 912 -14.68 -33.71 -1.50
CA LYS A 912 -13.89 -33.71 -2.74
C LYS A 912 -12.48 -33.22 -2.40
N GLU A 913 -11.52 -33.53 -3.26
CA GLU A 913 -10.22 -32.87 -3.24
C GLU A 913 -10.40 -31.34 -3.35
N MET A 914 -9.76 -30.59 -2.45
CA MET A 914 -9.84 -29.13 -2.36
C MET A 914 -8.66 -28.58 -1.55
N GLY A 915 -8.33 -27.30 -1.73
CA GLY A 915 -7.35 -26.60 -0.90
C GLY A 915 -7.83 -26.41 0.53
N ILE A 916 -6.95 -26.67 1.51
CA ILE A 916 -7.21 -26.51 2.94
C ILE A 916 -5.95 -25.95 3.59
N PHE A 917 -6.10 -25.06 4.58
CA PHE A 917 -5.01 -24.72 5.51
C PHE A 917 -5.53 -24.61 6.94
N ALA A 918 -4.63 -24.74 7.91
CA ALA A 918 -4.91 -24.43 9.31
C ALA A 918 -3.87 -23.46 9.89
N ARG A 919 -4.22 -22.79 11.00
CA ARG A 919 -3.34 -21.91 11.78
C ARG A 919 -3.58 -22.09 13.27
N LEU A 920 -2.53 -22.05 14.06
CA LEU A 920 -2.56 -22.12 15.52
C LEU A 920 -2.41 -20.71 16.10
N GLN A 921 -3.37 -20.26 16.91
CA GLN A 921 -3.35 -18.96 17.59
C GLN A 921 -3.38 -19.17 19.12
N SER A 922 -2.86 -18.24 19.91
CA SER A 922 -3.02 -18.24 21.38
C SER A 922 -3.18 -16.83 21.91
N ASP A 923 -3.83 -16.70 23.08
CA ASP A 923 -3.82 -15.49 23.90
C ASP A 923 -2.70 -15.53 24.95
N ASP A 924 -2.32 -16.73 25.40
CA ASP A 924 -1.31 -16.97 26.44
C ASP A 924 0.12 -16.90 25.89
N VAL A 925 0.27 -17.17 24.58
CA VAL A 925 1.57 -17.23 23.88
C VAL A 925 1.53 -16.32 22.67
N ASN A 926 2.41 -15.31 22.65
CA ASN A 926 2.49 -14.32 21.57
C ASN A 926 3.20 -14.91 20.32
N LEU A 927 2.45 -15.65 19.50
CA LEU A 927 2.93 -16.23 18.25
C LEU A 927 2.98 -15.15 17.14
N THR A 928 4.08 -15.09 16.40
CA THR A 928 4.13 -14.33 15.13
C THR A 928 3.28 -15.03 14.06
N GLU A 929 2.84 -14.32 13.02
CA GLU A 929 2.02 -14.93 11.94
C GLU A 929 2.76 -16.07 11.19
N GLU A 930 4.09 -16.05 11.24
CA GLU A 930 4.94 -17.15 10.76
C GLU A 930 4.85 -18.35 11.72
N ALA A 931 5.00 -18.13 13.03
CA ALA A 931 4.90 -19.17 14.05
C ALA A 931 3.50 -19.83 14.06
N GLU A 932 2.42 -19.06 13.85
CA GLU A 932 1.04 -19.60 13.74
C GLU A 932 0.92 -20.76 12.73
N ARG A 933 1.77 -20.76 11.69
CA ARG A 933 1.78 -21.76 10.62
C ARG A 933 2.81 -22.87 10.87
N ARG A 934 3.98 -22.51 11.43
CA ARG A 934 5.12 -23.41 11.70
C ARG A 934 4.89 -24.43 12.84
N HIS A 935 3.75 -24.35 13.53
CA HIS A 935 3.30 -25.33 14.53
C HIS A 935 2.33 -26.41 13.99
N VAL A 936 2.00 -26.38 12.70
CA VAL A 936 1.01 -27.29 12.08
C VAL A 936 1.60 -28.00 10.86
N LEU A 937 1.80 -29.31 10.96
CA LEU A 937 2.11 -30.18 9.81
C LEU A 937 0.78 -30.69 9.22
N GLN A 938 0.49 -30.37 7.97
CA GLN A 938 -0.69 -30.85 7.25
C GLN A 938 -0.28 -31.92 6.24
N VAL A 939 -0.99 -33.03 6.21
CA VAL A 939 -0.77 -34.17 5.31
C VAL A 939 -2.06 -34.44 4.56
N GLN A 940 -2.03 -34.50 3.23
CA GLN A 940 -3.24 -34.68 2.42
C GLN A 940 -3.07 -35.83 1.43
N ARG A 941 -3.79 -36.93 1.66
CA ARG A 941 -3.77 -38.15 0.84
C ARG A 941 -5.17 -38.40 0.29
N GLN A 942 -5.33 -38.27 -1.04
CA GLN A 942 -6.64 -38.41 -1.70
C GLN A 942 -7.71 -37.53 -1.03
N ASN A 943 -8.84 -38.13 -0.63
CA ASN A 943 -9.93 -37.50 0.10
C ASN A 943 -9.75 -37.58 1.64
N LYS A 944 -8.52 -37.52 2.17
CA LYS A 944 -8.27 -37.39 3.62
C LYS A 944 -7.22 -36.31 3.86
N VAL A 945 -7.48 -35.42 4.82
CA VAL A 945 -6.50 -34.49 5.38
C VAL A 945 -6.24 -34.84 6.84
N GLU A 946 -4.99 -34.79 7.27
CA GLU A 946 -4.55 -34.94 8.64
C GLU A 946 -3.73 -33.72 9.06
N PHE A 947 -3.94 -33.27 10.29
CA PHE A 947 -3.20 -32.19 10.92
C PHE A 947 -2.48 -32.75 12.14
N GLN A 948 -1.16 -32.56 12.20
CA GLN A 948 -0.34 -32.88 13.35
C GLN A 948 0.16 -31.56 13.93
N VAL A 949 -0.36 -31.21 15.11
CA VAL A 949 -0.07 -29.94 15.79
C VAL A 949 0.99 -30.18 16.85
N GLN A 950 1.99 -29.29 16.93
CA GLN A 950 3.06 -29.32 17.92
C GLN A 950 3.10 -27.98 18.66
N LEU A 951 2.80 -27.99 19.96
CA LEU A 951 2.65 -26.77 20.76
C LEU A 951 4.02 -26.28 21.28
N PRO A 952 4.31 -24.96 21.26
CA PRO A 952 5.59 -24.44 21.73
C PRO A 952 5.79 -24.58 23.24
N GLN A 953 4.71 -24.43 24.02
CA GLN A 953 4.72 -24.47 25.49
C GLN A 953 3.32 -24.81 26.05
N CYS A 954 3.18 -24.90 27.37
CA CYS A 954 1.87 -24.96 28.03
C CYS A 954 1.01 -23.70 27.77
N GLY A 955 -0.32 -23.87 27.80
CA GLY A 955 -1.31 -22.81 27.52
C GLY A 955 -2.52 -23.30 26.73
N MET A 956 -3.45 -22.39 26.46
CA MET A 956 -4.61 -22.60 25.59
C MET A 956 -4.34 -22.08 24.18
N TYR A 957 -4.69 -22.88 23.18
CA TYR A 957 -4.50 -22.58 21.77
C TYR A 957 -5.80 -22.78 20.98
N VAL A 958 -6.05 -21.90 20.01
CA VAL A 958 -7.13 -22.02 19.05
C VAL A 958 -6.54 -22.43 17.71
N LEU A 959 -6.82 -23.66 17.28
CA LEU A 959 -6.52 -24.07 15.92
C LEU A 959 -7.71 -23.76 15.02
N LYS A 960 -7.53 -22.98 13.97
CA LYS A 960 -8.55 -22.65 12.96
C LYS A 960 -8.30 -23.35 11.65
N ILE A 961 -9.35 -23.88 11.04
CA ILE A 961 -9.30 -24.61 9.77
C ILE A 961 -10.10 -23.84 8.71
N TYR A 962 -9.48 -23.65 7.56
CA TYR A 962 -10.00 -22.89 6.42
C TYR A 962 -10.04 -23.77 5.17
N THR A 963 -11.18 -23.77 4.51
CA THR A 963 -11.42 -24.52 3.26
C THR A 963 -11.49 -23.55 2.08
N GLU A 964 -10.81 -23.88 0.99
CA GLU A 964 -10.97 -23.22 -0.30
C GLU A 964 -12.44 -23.26 -0.76
N SER A 965 -12.91 -22.21 -1.41
CA SER A 965 -14.23 -22.17 -2.05
C SER A 965 -14.09 -22.12 -3.58
N GLU A 966 -15.17 -22.36 -4.29
CA GLU A 966 -15.19 -22.50 -5.77
C GLU A 966 -14.82 -21.22 -6.56
N GLN A 967 -14.41 -20.17 -5.84
CA GLN A 967 -13.91 -18.90 -6.33
C GLN A 967 -12.44 -18.64 -5.87
N GLY A 968 -11.69 -19.70 -5.51
CA GLY A 968 -10.30 -19.63 -5.00
C GLY A 968 -10.13 -19.02 -3.60
N SER A 969 -11.13 -18.31 -3.07
CA SER A 969 -11.06 -17.70 -1.74
C SER A 969 -11.25 -18.74 -0.62
N TYR A 970 -10.27 -18.81 0.29
CA TYR A 970 -10.37 -19.59 1.52
C TYR A 970 -11.38 -18.99 2.49
N LYS A 971 -12.23 -19.84 3.07
CA LYS A 971 -13.30 -19.45 3.99
C LYS A 971 -13.25 -20.35 5.22
N PHE A 972 -13.47 -19.76 6.39
CA PHE A 972 -13.49 -20.46 7.67
C PHE A 972 -14.48 -21.64 7.66
N ALA A 973 -14.09 -22.76 8.27
CA ALA A 973 -14.90 -23.98 8.35
C ALA A 973 -15.18 -24.40 9.81
N CYS A 974 -14.15 -24.47 10.66
CA CYS A 974 -14.27 -24.78 12.08
C CYS A 974 -12.99 -24.41 12.86
N ASN A 975 -13.06 -24.48 14.19
CA ASN A 975 -11.93 -24.31 15.11
C ASN A 975 -11.98 -25.33 16.24
N TYR A 976 -10.82 -25.74 16.75
CA TYR A 976 -10.66 -26.53 17.97
C TYR A 976 -10.00 -25.71 19.07
N LEU A 977 -10.31 -26.00 20.32
CA LEU A 977 -9.59 -25.51 21.49
C LEU A 977 -8.63 -26.61 21.95
N ILE A 978 -7.33 -26.35 21.88
CA ILE A 978 -6.28 -27.28 22.30
C ILE A 978 -5.70 -26.75 23.61
N ASN A 979 -5.73 -27.56 24.67
CA ASN A 979 -5.27 -27.19 26.01
C ASN A 979 -4.02 -28.02 26.37
N CYS A 980 -2.99 -27.38 26.93
CA CYS A 980 -1.77 -28.06 27.35
C CYS A 980 -1.33 -27.59 28.73
N THR A 981 -1.42 -28.49 29.72
CA THR A 981 -1.08 -28.22 31.12
C THR A 981 0.36 -28.59 31.50
N ASN A 982 1.09 -29.27 30.62
CA ASN A 982 2.45 -29.75 30.90
C ASN A 982 3.50 -28.67 30.62
N THR A 983 4.06 -28.07 31.68
CA THR A 983 5.07 -27.01 31.62
C THR A 983 6.43 -27.45 31.05
N LYS A 984 6.65 -28.76 30.81
CA LYS A 984 7.88 -29.30 30.19
C LYS A 984 7.80 -29.44 28.66
N VAL A 985 6.66 -29.09 28.06
CA VAL A 985 6.47 -29.13 26.61
C VAL A 985 7.32 -28.07 25.94
N THR A 986 8.21 -28.50 25.04
CA THR A 986 8.94 -27.64 24.09
C THR A 986 9.14 -28.40 22.78
N TRP A 987 8.39 -28.05 21.73
CA TRP A 987 8.55 -28.64 20.40
C TRP A 987 9.26 -27.66 19.45
N PRO A 988 10.23 -28.10 18.64
CA PRO A 988 10.91 -27.24 17.69
C PRO A 988 9.96 -26.78 16.58
N LEU A 989 10.18 -25.56 16.09
CA LEU A 989 9.45 -25.04 14.93
C LEU A 989 9.78 -25.86 13.67
N LEU A 990 8.76 -26.17 12.87
CA LEU A 990 8.96 -26.69 11.51
C LEU A 990 9.75 -25.66 10.68
N PRO A 991 10.63 -26.03 9.74
CA PRO A 991 11.48 -25.06 9.03
C PRO A 991 10.67 -24.04 8.19
N VAL A 992 11.21 -22.83 7.99
CA VAL A 992 10.50 -21.71 7.32
C VAL A 992 10.02 -22.06 5.91
N GLU A 993 10.82 -22.81 5.15
CA GLU A 993 10.54 -23.19 3.75
C GLU A 993 9.52 -24.35 3.60
N LEU A 994 9.03 -24.92 4.70
CA LEU A 994 8.09 -26.05 4.67
C LEU A 994 6.69 -25.59 4.26
N SER A 995 6.26 -26.00 3.07
CA SER A 995 4.91 -25.73 2.56
C SER A 995 3.95 -26.87 2.89
N ASN A 996 2.73 -26.51 3.30
CA ASN A 996 1.63 -27.45 3.54
C ASN A 996 0.74 -27.57 2.28
N PRO A 997 0.20 -28.77 1.95
CA PRO A 997 0.45 -30.05 2.61
C PRO A 997 1.85 -30.62 2.30
N VAL A 998 2.41 -31.33 3.27
CA VAL A 998 3.70 -32.02 3.19
C VAL A 998 3.52 -33.42 2.58
N GLY A 999 4.51 -33.88 1.84
CA GLY A 999 4.53 -35.16 1.13
C GLY A 999 3.98 -35.09 -0.30
N PRO A 1000 3.89 -36.23 -0.99
CA PRO A 1000 3.29 -36.32 -2.31
C PRO A 1000 1.75 -36.26 -2.20
N SER A 1001 1.12 -35.61 -3.17
CA SER A 1001 -0.34 -35.47 -3.24
C SER A 1001 -0.85 -35.48 -4.68
N SER A 1002 -2.17 -35.47 -4.85
CA SER A 1002 -2.85 -35.32 -6.14
C SER A 1002 -2.49 -34.02 -6.87
N PHE A 1003 -1.98 -32.99 -6.17
CA PHE A 1003 -1.40 -31.81 -6.82
C PHE A 1003 -0.08 -32.12 -7.52
N SER A 1004 0.83 -32.87 -6.88
CA SER A 1004 2.09 -33.30 -7.50
C SER A 1004 1.86 -34.26 -8.67
N GLU A 1005 0.84 -35.12 -8.59
CA GLU A 1005 0.43 -36.00 -9.70
C GLU A 1005 -0.06 -35.20 -10.91
N LYS A 1006 -0.89 -34.16 -10.69
CA LYS A 1006 -1.34 -33.22 -11.75
C LYS A 1006 -0.20 -32.40 -12.34
N LYS A 1007 0.85 -32.11 -11.56
CA LYS A 1007 2.12 -31.51 -12.03
C LYS A 1007 3.07 -32.50 -12.70
N GLY A 1008 2.69 -33.78 -12.81
CA GLY A 1008 3.43 -34.82 -13.55
C GLY A 1008 4.43 -35.65 -12.75
N LEU A 1009 4.48 -35.49 -11.43
CA LEU A 1009 5.23 -36.38 -10.53
C LEU A 1009 4.29 -37.47 -10.02
N VAL A 1010 4.40 -38.68 -10.60
CA VAL A 1010 3.55 -39.83 -10.29
C VAL A 1010 4.35 -40.92 -9.59
N ARG A 1011 3.69 -41.89 -8.94
CA ARG A 1011 4.33 -43.10 -8.37
C ARG A 1011 5.56 -42.78 -7.47
N PRO A 1012 5.41 -42.00 -6.39
CA PRO A 1012 6.49 -41.76 -5.42
C PRO A 1012 6.94 -43.07 -4.75
N SER A 1013 8.24 -43.22 -4.49
CA SER A 1013 8.78 -44.33 -3.70
C SER A 1013 8.50 -44.18 -2.20
N VAL A 1014 8.40 -42.95 -1.70
CA VAL A 1014 8.09 -42.63 -0.30
C VAL A 1014 6.77 -41.87 -0.23
N LEU A 1015 5.75 -42.49 0.36
CA LEU A 1015 4.43 -41.87 0.60
C LEU A 1015 4.37 -41.10 1.92
N GLU A 1016 5.32 -41.32 2.83
CA GLU A 1016 5.34 -40.66 4.13
C GLU A 1016 5.91 -39.23 4.02
N PRO A 1017 5.23 -38.22 4.60
CA PRO A 1017 5.60 -36.81 4.46
C PRO A 1017 6.83 -36.42 5.29
N VAL A 1018 7.12 -37.20 6.33
CA VAL A 1018 8.29 -37.05 7.21
C VAL A 1018 9.17 -38.28 7.05
N ILE A 1019 10.44 -38.07 6.71
CA ILE A 1019 11.44 -39.12 6.53
C ILE A 1019 12.47 -38.98 7.65
N TYR A 1020 12.61 -40.03 8.44
CA TYR A 1020 13.63 -40.12 9.49
C TYR A 1020 14.86 -40.85 8.95
N THR A 1021 16.05 -40.35 9.25
CA THR A 1021 17.33 -40.96 8.86
C THR A 1021 18.36 -40.85 9.98
N ASP A 1022 18.96 -41.98 10.34
CA ASP A 1022 19.99 -42.06 11.38
C ASP A 1022 21.41 -41.88 10.83
N ASP A 1023 21.64 -42.16 9.55
CA ASP A 1023 22.93 -41.97 8.87
C ASP A 1023 23.03 -40.60 8.16
N GLY A 1024 21.91 -39.91 7.97
CA GLY A 1024 21.84 -38.64 7.25
C GLY A 1024 21.73 -38.78 5.73
N CYS A 1025 21.56 -39.99 5.19
CA CYS A 1025 21.21 -40.22 3.80
C CYS A 1025 19.71 -40.53 3.67
N CYS A 1026 19.10 -40.11 2.57
CA CYS A 1026 17.82 -40.65 2.12
C CYS A 1026 17.69 -40.57 0.59
N SER A 1027 16.88 -41.44 0.00
CA SER A 1027 16.49 -41.36 -1.41
C SER A 1027 14.98 -41.24 -1.53
N VAL A 1028 14.51 -40.39 -2.44
CA VAL A 1028 13.11 -40.27 -2.83
C VAL A 1028 13.06 -40.25 -4.35
N SER A 1029 12.22 -41.09 -4.96
CA SER A 1029 12.08 -41.20 -6.41
C SER A 1029 10.63 -41.10 -6.85
N PHE A 1030 10.43 -40.66 -8.10
CA PHE A 1030 9.14 -40.43 -8.73
C PHE A 1030 9.19 -40.89 -10.19
N GLY A 1031 8.09 -41.42 -10.71
CA GLY A 1031 7.86 -41.49 -12.14
C GLY A 1031 7.60 -40.10 -12.73
N LEU A 1032 8.17 -39.82 -13.89
CA LEU A 1032 7.97 -38.59 -14.66
C LEU A 1032 6.97 -38.81 -15.79
N ASN A 1033 6.25 -37.75 -16.15
CA ASN A 1033 5.62 -37.63 -17.47
C ASN A 1033 6.62 -36.96 -18.44
N ASP A 1034 6.65 -37.39 -19.71
CA ASP A 1034 7.69 -36.99 -20.68
C ASP A 1034 7.82 -35.47 -20.91
N SER A 1035 6.76 -34.72 -20.66
CA SER A 1035 6.66 -33.27 -20.89
C SER A 1035 7.23 -32.38 -19.79
N ILE A 1036 7.67 -32.92 -18.65
CA ILE A 1036 8.20 -32.13 -17.52
C ILE A 1036 9.71 -32.29 -17.30
N ASP A 1037 10.31 -31.20 -16.83
CA ASP A 1037 11.63 -31.12 -16.20
C ASP A 1037 11.45 -30.84 -14.69
N VAL A 1038 12.43 -31.22 -13.87
CA VAL A 1038 12.30 -31.25 -12.40
C VAL A 1038 13.61 -30.86 -11.73
N VAL A 1039 13.51 -30.11 -10.63
CA VAL A 1039 14.65 -29.77 -9.76
C VAL A 1039 14.26 -29.97 -8.28
N ALA A 1040 15.23 -30.36 -7.46
CA ALA A 1040 15.07 -30.50 -6.02
C ALA A 1040 16.14 -29.70 -5.26
N THR A 1041 15.81 -29.23 -4.06
CA THR A 1041 16.67 -28.41 -3.20
C THR A 1041 16.46 -28.76 -1.73
N LEU A 1042 17.54 -28.74 -0.93
CA LEU A 1042 17.50 -28.99 0.51
C LEU A 1042 17.57 -27.67 1.28
N HIS A 1043 16.54 -27.36 2.07
CA HIS A 1043 16.46 -26.14 2.88
C HIS A 1043 16.45 -26.44 4.38
N ALA A 1044 17.00 -25.52 5.17
CA ALA A 1044 16.85 -25.45 6.63
C ALA A 1044 17.02 -23.98 7.05
N ASP A 1045 16.58 -23.63 8.25
CA ASP A 1045 16.60 -22.25 8.77
C ASP A 1045 18.02 -21.64 8.83
N ASP A 1046 19.07 -22.47 8.94
CA ASP A 1046 20.48 -22.05 8.93
C ASP A 1046 21.17 -22.20 7.55
N ILE A 1047 20.47 -22.71 6.53
CA ILE A 1047 21.00 -22.87 5.17
C ILE A 1047 20.44 -21.78 4.24
N THR A 1048 21.19 -20.68 4.17
CA THR A 1048 20.89 -19.51 3.32
C THR A 1048 21.55 -19.58 1.94
N SER A 1049 22.62 -20.36 1.75
CA SER A 1049 23.36 -20.43 0.48
C SER A 1049 22.69 -21.35 -0.54
N GLU A 1050 22.33 -20.79 -1.70
CA GLU A 1050 21.81 -21.52 -2.86
C GLU A 1050 22.74 -22.61 -3.39
N GLU A 1051 24.07 -22.46 -3.26
CA GLU A 1051 25.02 -23.53 -3.61
C GLU A 1051 24.85 -24.72 -2.66
N VAL A 1052 24.77 -24.46 -1.35
CA VAL A 1052 24.58 -25.50 -0.32
C VAL A 1052 23.23 -26.20 -0.52
N ARG A 1053 22.16 -25.45 -0.80
CA ARG A 1053 20.81 -26.00 -1.05
C ARG A 1053 20.73 -26.93 -2.24
N ARG A 1054 21.44 -26.61 -3.34
CA ARG A 1054 21.49 -27.46 -4.54
C ARG A 1054 22.45 -28.63 -4.41
N ARG A 1055 23.63 -28.45 -3.80
CA ARG A 1055 24.68 -29.49 -3.78
C ARG A 1055 24.51 -30.56 -2.69
N HIS A 1056 23.48 -30.50 -1.85
CA HIS A 1056 23.14 -31.60 -0.93
C HIS A 1056 22.04 -32.55 -1.47
N VAL A 1057 21.57 -32.31 -2.70
CA VAL A 1057 20.69 -33.22 -3.44
C VAL A 1057 21.33 -33.56 -4.78
N PHE A 1058 21.56 -34.85 -5.04
CA PHE A 1058 21.96 -35.34 -6.36
C PHE A 1058 20.76 -35.96 -7.06
N GLN A 1059 20.65 -35.72 -8.37
CA GLN A 1059 19.48 -36.08 -9.17
C GLN A 1059 19.90 -37.02 -10.29
N VAL A 1060 19.35 -38.23 -10.29
CA VAL A 1060 19.53 -39.25 -11.32
C VAL A 1060 18.21 -39.39 -12.08
N ILE A 1061 18.25 -39.47 -13.41
CA ILE A 1061 17.06 -39.74 -14.24
C ILE A 1061 17.31 -41.01 -15.05
N LYS A 1062 16.36 -41.95 -15.00
CA LYS A 1062 16.50 -43.29 -15.59
C LYS A 1062 15.13 -43.88 -15.89
N ASP A 1063 14.96 -44.45 -17.08
CA ASP A 1063 13.80 -45.27 -17.48
C ASP A 1063 12.41 -44.65 -17.18
N GLY A 1064 12.30 -43.31 -17.31
CA GLY A 1064 11.07 -42.56 -17.00
C GLY A 1064 10.85 -42.23 -15.53
N TYR A 1065 11.86 -42.40 -14.67
CA TYR A 1065 11.88 -42.01 -13.27
C TYR A 1065 12.97 -40.98 -12.98
N VAL A 1066 12.77 -40.20 -11.92
CA VAL A 1066 13.79 -39.37 -11.26
C VAL A 1066 14.03 -39.87 -9.84
N GLU A 1067 15.27 -39.83 -9.39
CA GLU A 1067 15.69 -40.16 -8.02
C GLU A 1067 16.50 -39.01 -7.42
N PHE A 1068 16.16 -38.62 -6.19
CA PHE A 1068 16.76 -37.53 -5.43
C PHE A 1068 17.55 -38.08 -4.24
N LEU A 1069 18.82 -38.41 -4.49
CA LEU A 1069 19.78 -38.83 -3.47
C LEU A 1069 20.14 -37.62 -2.61
N THR A 1070 19.67 -37.60 -1.37
CA THR A 1070 19.84 -36.46 -0.46
C THR A 1070 20.78 -36.83 0.68
N ARG A 1071 21.69 -35.91 1.02
CA ARG A 1071 22.68 -36.06 2.10
C ARG A 1071 22.66 -34.86 3.02
N LEU A 1072 22.45 -35.10 4.31
CA LEU A 1072 22.31 -34.04 5.31
C LEU A 1072 23.68 -33.59 5.85
N PRO A 1073 23.99 -32.28 5.88
CA PRO A 1073 25.30 -31.78 6.32
C PRO A 1073 25.55 -31.93 7.82
N LYS A 1074 24.48 -32.09 8.62
CA LYS A 1074 24.50 -32.36 10.07
C LYS A 1074 23.14 -32.89 10.57
N ALA A 1075 23.07 -33.32 11.83
CA ALA A 1075 21.80 -33.50 12.54
C ALA A 1075 20.92 -32.23 12.47
N GLY A 1076 19.61 -32.42 12.39
CA GLY A 1076 18.62 -31.34 12.28
C GLY A 1076 17.37 -31.74 11.51
N THR A 1077 16.56 -30.73 11.20
CA THR A 1077 15.32 -30.87 10.42
C THR A 1077 15.41 -30.02 9.15
N TYR A 1078 15.12 -30.63 8.01
CA TYR A 1078 15.31 -30.04 6.68
C TYR A 1078 14.07 -30.22 5.79
N VAL A 1079 13.97 -29.44 4.72
CA VAL A 1079 12.91 -29.52 3.73
C VAL A 1079 13.51 -29.90 2.38
N LEU A 1080 13.17 -31.08 1.87
CA LEU A 1080 13.46 -31.46 0.48
C LEU A 1080 12.35 -30.89 -0.40
N LYS A 1081 12.60 -29.73 -1.02
CA LYS A 1081 11.64 -28.97 -1.82
C LYS A 1081 11.81 -29.31 -3.30
N ILE A 1082 10.74 -29.84 -3.92
CA ILE A 1082 10.74 -30.35 -5.30
C ILE A 1082 9.84 -29.45 -6.17
N CYS A 1083 10.39 -29.00 -7.29
CA CYS A 1083 9.74 -28.06 -8.21
C CYS A 1083 9.80 -28.61 -9.65
N THR A 1084 8.73 -28.42 -10.43
CA THR A 1084 8.64 -28.88 -11.83
C THR A 1084 8.45 -27.73 -12.80
N LYS A 1085 8.79 -27.97 -14.06
CA LYS A 1085 8.59 -27.04 -15.18
C LYS A 1085 8.19 -27.84 -16.42
N THR A 1086 7.27 -27.33 -17.24
CA THR A 1086 7.01 -27.93 -18.57
C THR A 1086 8.16 -27.64 -19.54
N LYS A 1087 8.66 -28.66 -20.24
CA LYS A 1087 9.78 -28.55 -21.21
C LYS A 1087 9.51 -27.60 -22.38
N SER A 1088 8.24 -27.30 -22.66
CA SER A 1088 7.80 -26.35 -23.69
C SER A 1088 7.81 -24.87 -23.25
N ASP A 1089 8.07 -24.58 -21.97
CA ASP A 1089 8.13 -23.21 -21.46
C ASP A 1089 9.55 -22.61 -21.63
N PRO A 1090 9.74 -21.46 -22.30
CA PRO A 1090 11.05 -20.82 -22.45
C PRO A 1090 11.53 -20.07 -21.19
N GLY A 1091 10.71 -19.86 -20.16
CA GLY A 1091 11.07 -19.16 -18.93
C GLY A 1091 11.94 -19.99 -17.97
N ASN A 1092 12.83 -19.35 -17.20
CA ASN A 1092 13.73 -20.03 -16.24
C ASN A 1092 13.07 -20.32 -14.87
N MET A 1093 11.74 -20.30 -14.79
CA MET A 1093 11.00 -20.45 -13.53
C MET A 1093 10.49 -21.89 -13.37
N TYR A 1094 10.69 -22.49 -12.19
CA TYR A 1094 10.12 -23.78 -11.81
C TYR A 1094 8.99 -23.54 -10.81
N ASP A 1095 7.86 -24.22 -10.99
CA ASP A 1095 6.73 -24.18 -10.07
C ASP A 1095 6.97 -25.11 -8.87
N TYR A 1096 6.64 -24.66 -7.66
CA TYR A 1096 6.55 -25.55 -6.50
C TYR A 1096 5.57 -26.69 -6.77
N THR A 1097 5.97 -27.91 -6.40
CA THR A 1097 5.19 -29.13 -6.66
C THR A 1097 4.92 -29.96 -5.41
N CYS A 1098 5.94 -30.23 -4.58
CA CYS A 1098 5.78 -30.85 -3.27
C CYS A 1098 7.04 -30.65 -2.40
N ASN A 1099 6.95 -30.99 -1.11
CA ASN A 1099 8.12 -31.11 -0.24
C ASN A 1099 8.00 -32.22 0.80
N TYR A 1100 9.13 -32.80 1.18
CA TYR A 1100 9.26 -33.72 2.33
C TYR A 1100 9.97 -33.03 3.50
N LEU A 1101 9.59 -33.38 4.72
CA LEU A 1101 10.31 -33.03 5.93
C LEU A 1101 11.34 -34.14 6.23
N LEU A 1102 12.63 -33.82 6.27
CA LEU A 1102 13.69 -34.77 6.60
C LEU A 1102 14.17 -34.51 8.04
N CYS A 1103 14.24 -35.56 8.87
CA CYS A 1103 14.61 -35.47 10.27
C CYS A 1103 15.80 -36.39 10.58
N CYS A 1104 16.86 -35.84 11.15
CA CYS A 1104 18.05 -36.60 11.55
C CYS A 1104 18.49 -36.21 12.97
N SER A 1105 18.48 -37.19 13.88
CA SER A 1105 18.80 -37.00 15.30
C SER A 1105 20.26 -37.31 15.65
N ASN A 1106 21.03 -37.94 14.76
CA ASN A 1106 22.37 -38.43 15.04
C ASN A 1106 23.44 -37.31 14.88
N PRO A 1107 24.06 -36.82 15.97
CA PRO A 1107 24.98 -35.67 15.91
C PRO A 1107 26.29 -35.95 15.14
N ASN A 1108 26.59 -37.22 14.86
CA ASN A 1108 27.79 -37.64 14.13
C ASN A 1108 27.67 -37.48 12.60
N VAL A 1109 26.45 -37.25 12.08
CA VAL A 1109 26.21 -37.04 10.65
C VAL A 1109 26.94 -35.78 10.18
N ARG A 1110 27.77 -35.91 9.14
CA ARG A 1110 28.61 -34.85 8.56
C ARG A 1110 28.89 -35.10 7.07
N TRP A 1111 27.85 -35.25 6.25
CA TRP A 1111 28.08 -35.50 4.82
C TRP A 1111 28.62 -34.26 4.10
N PRO A 1112 29.66 -34.40 3.24
CA PRO A 1112 30.02 -33.36 2.30
C PRO A 1112 28.98 -33.24 1.19
N PHE A 1113 28.90 -32.06 0.60
CA PHE A 1113 28.14 -31.81 -0.62
C PHE A 1113 28.57 -32.74 -1.78
N PHE A 1114 27.68 -32.97 -2.73
CA PHE A 1114 27.94 -33.62 -4.02
C PHE A 1114 28.80 -32.72 -4.95
N PRO A 1115 29.47 -33.28 -5.99
CA PRO A 1115 30.18 -32.48 -6.99
C PRO A 1115 29.29 -31.45 -7.68
N MET A 1116 29.90 -30.32 -8.07
CA MET A 1116 29.22 -29.25 -8.79
C MET A 1116 29.00 -29.68 -10.24
N ARG A 1117 27.73 -29.72 -10.67
CA ARG A 1117 27.34 -30.01 -12.06
C ARG A 1117 27.34 -28.75 -12.92
N TYR A 1118 27.77 -28.89 -14.18
CA TYR A 1118 27.72 -27.84 -15.20
C TYR A 1118 26.69 -28.18 -16.28
N ASN A 1119 26.29 -27.19 -17.10
CA ASN A 1119 25.22 -27.30 -18.12
C ASN A 1119 25.46 -28.38 -19.20
N ALA A 1120 26.67 -28.93 -19.32
CA ALA A 1120 26.99 -30.03 -20.23
C ALA A 1120 26.80 -31.43 -19.60
N TRP A 1121 26.30 -31.52 -18.36
CA TRP A 1121 25.85 -32.77 -17.75
C TRP A 1121 24.48 -33.17 -18.32
N ASP A 1122 24.43 -34.24 -19.13
CA ASP A 1122 23.18 -34.78 -19.67
C ASP A 1122 22.39 -35.54 -18.58
N CYS A 1123 21.06 -35.49 -18.64
CA CYS A 1123 20.20 -36.15 -17.66
C CYS A 1123 20.27 -37.69 -17.70
N THR A 1124 20.78 -38.29 -18.79
CA THR A 1124 20.98 -39.73 -18.93
C THR A 1124 22.31 -40.23 -18.35
N TYR A 1125 23.15 -39.36 -17.80
CA TYR A 1125 24.43 -39.75 -17.19
C TYR A 1125 24.26 -40.13 -15.71
N GLU A 1126 24.84 -41.25 -15.33
CA GLU A 1126 24.78 -41.82 -13.97
C GLU A 1126 26.19 -41.75 -13.35
N LEU A 1127 26.36 -40.87 -12.35
CA LEU A 1127 27.58 -40.79 -11.54
C LEU A 1127 27.54 -41.91 -10.49
N LEU A 1128 28.49 -42.84 -10.56
CA LEU A 1128 28.63 -43.90 -9.56
C LEU A 1128 29.65 -43.51 -8.50
N GLU A 1129 30.85 -43.08 -8.92
CA GLU A 1129 31.94 -42.70 -8.02
C GLU A 1129 32.80 -41.55 -8.59
N PRO A 1130 33.40 -40.69 -7.75
CA PRO A 1130 33.09 -40.48 -6.34
C PRO A 1130 31.85 -39.57 -6.19
N LEU A 1131 30.95 -39.92 -5.27
CA LEU A 1131 29.77 -39.09 -4.96
C LEU A 1131 30.09 -37.89 -4.06
N ASN A 1132 31.20 -37.93 -3.32
CA ASN A 1132 31.61 -36.83 -2.45
C ASN A 1132 32.24 -35.72 -3.30
N GLY A 1133 31.66 -34.51 -3.27
CA GLY A 1133 32.19 -33.32 -3.94
C GLY A 1133 33.42 -32.71 -3.26
N ILE A 1134 33.81 -33.25 -2.10
CA ILE A 1134 35.10 -33.01 -1.43
C ILE A 1134 35.89 -34.32 -1.47
N LEU A 1135 37.13 -34.26 -1.95
CA LEU A 1135 38.02 -35.40 -2.11
C LEU A 1135 39.21 -35.32 -1.13
N PRO A 1136 39.72 -36.46 -0.63
CA PRO A 1136 40.91 -36.48 0.22
C PRO A 1136 42.15 -35.98 -0.54
N ALA A 1137 42.96 -35.12 0.09
CA ALA A 1137 44.22 -34.64 -0.48
C ALA A 1137 45.25 -35.77 -0.64
N ASN A 1138 46.26 -35.53 -1.49
CA ASN A 1138 47.45 -36.36 -1.67
C ASN A 1138 47.19 -37.87 -1.89
N SER A 1139 46.09 -38.22 -2.58
CA SER A 1139 45.64 -39.62 -2.70
C SER A 1139 45.06 -39.97 -4.07
N PRO A 1140 45.15 -41.24 -4.51
CA PRO A 1140 44.51 -41.73 -5.72
C PRO A 1140 43.00 -41.91 -5.49
N VAL A 1141 42.18 -41.19 -6.26
CA VAL A 1141 40.71 -41.27 -6.22
C VAL A 1141 40.21 -41.95 -7.49
N GLN A 1142 39.37 -42.98 -7.33
CA GLN A 1142 38.68 -43.65 -8.42
C GLN A 1142 37.45 -42.85 -8.86
N PHE A 1143 37.30 -42.72 -10.18
CA PHE A 1143 36.14 -42.13 -10.85
C PHE A 1143 35.44 -43.21 -11.66
N LYS A 1144 34.11 -43.27 -11.58
CA LYS A 1144 33.25 -44.21 -12.29
C LYS A 1144 31.97 -43.52 -12.73
N ILE A 1145 31.82 -43.31 -14.03
CA ILE A 1145 30.71 -42.55 -14.64
C ILE A 1145 30.14 -43.35 -15.80
N LYS A 1146 28.83 -43.57 -15.80
CA LYS A 1146 28.14 -44.34 -16.82
C LYS A 1146 27.42 -43.40 -17.77
N ALA A 1147 27.96 -43.29 -18.98
CA ALA A 1147 27.50 -42.36 -20.00
C ALA A 1147 27.72 -42.98 -21.40
N ARG A 1148 26.63 -43.13 -22.16
CA ARG A 1148 26.62 -43.79 -23.47
C ARG A 1148 26.85 -42.77 -24.59
N GLY A 1149 27.44 -43.22 -25.71
CA GLY A 1149 27.63 -42.39 -26.91
C GLY A 1149 28.74 -41.33 -26.82
N LEU A 1150 29.59 -41.38 -25.79
CA LEU A 1150 30.77 -40.52 -25.67
C LEU A 1150 31.97 -41.10 -26.43
N ALA A 1151 32.84 -40.22 -26.93
CA ALA A 1151 34.10 -40.58 -27.58
C ALA A 1151 35.26 -40.68 -26.59
N ALA A 1152 35.28 -39.85 -25.53
CA ALA A 1152 36.22 -39.95 -24.42
C ALA A 1152 35.73 -39.22 -23.16
N VAL A 1153 36.24 -39.66 -22.00
CA VAL A 1153 36.06 -39.01 -20.69
C VAL A 1153 37.43 -38.77 -20.06
N LEU A 1154 37.66 -37.55 -19.58
CA LEU A 1154 38.90 -37.14 -18.92
C LEU A 1154 38.62 -36.60 -17.51
N VAL A 1155 39.51 -36.88 -16.57
CA VAL A 1155 39.61 -36.21 -15.28
C VAL A 1155 40.87 -35.34 -15.29
N LYS A 1156 40.73 -34.07 -14.91
CA LYS A 1156 41.80 -33.06 -14.87
C LYS A 1156 42.07 -32.65 -13.42
N GLY A 1157 43.23 -33.05 -12.93
CA GLY A 1157 43.91 -32.42 -11.79
C GLY A 1157 45.09 -31.60 -12.33
N LEU A 1158 46.27 -31.74 -11.70
CA LEU A 1158 47.55 -31.30 -12.30
C LEU A 1158 47.81 -31.98 -13.66
N ASN A 1159 47.49 -33.27 -13.75
CA ASN A 1159 47.60 -34.09 -14.96
C ASN A 1159 46.22 -34.40 -15.56
N LEU A 1160 46.20 -34.75 -16.85
CA LEU A 1160 45.02 -35.27 -17.53
C LEU A 1160 45.00 -36.81 -17.45
N CYS A 1161 44.03 -37.35 -16.72
CA CYS A 1161 43.81 -38.78 -16.54
C CYS A 1161 42.61 -39.23 -17.39
N PRO A 1162 42.81 -39.97 -18.50
CA PRO A 1162 41.70 -40.54 -19.26
C PRO A 1162 41.05 -41.69 -18.49
N LEU A 1163 39.72 -41.81 -18.59
CA LEU A 1163 38.99 -42.98 -18.11
C LEU A 1163 38.83 -44.01 -19.24
N THR A 1164 38.83 -45.29 -18.89
CA THR A 1164 38.59 -46.41 -19.81
C THR A 1164 37.14 -46.89 -19.73
N LEU A 1165 36.52 -47.14 -20.89
CA LEU A 1165 35.18 -47.71 -20.97
C LEU A 1165 35.22 -49.23 -20.73
N ASN A 1166 34.48 -49.71 -19.72
CA ASN A 1166 34.42 -51.11 -19.34
C ASN A 1166 33.25 -51.87 -20.02
N SER A 1167 33.16 -53.19 -19.77
CA SER A 1167 32.12 -54.08 -20.31
C SER A 1167 30.69 -53.65 -20.01
N ASP A 1168 30.48 -52.95 -18.89
CA ASP A 1168 29.18 -52.61 -18.34
C ASP A 1168 28.69 -51.24 -18.87
N GLY A 1169 29.46 -50.61 -19.75
CA GLY A 1169 29.21 -49.27 -20.27
C GLY A 1169 29.57 -48.14 -19.29
N CYS A 1170 30.43 -48.41 -18.31
CA CYS A 1170 30.94 -47.42 -17.36
C CYS A 1170 32.35 -46.97 -17.76
N TRP A 1171 32.59 -45.66 -17.74
CA TRP A 1171 33.93 -45.07 -17.83
C TRP A 1171 34.55 -45.09 -16.44
N GLU A 1172 35.65 -45.80 -16.26
CA GLU A 1172 36.34 -45.92 -14.98
C GLU A 1172 37.85 -45.69 -15.07
N GLY A 1173 38.46 -45.23 -13.98
CA GLY A 1173 39.89 -44.90 -13.90
C GLY A 1173 40.21 -44.02 -12.69
N THR A 1174 41.48 -43.67 -12.51
CA THR A 1174 41.99 -43.09 -11.25
C THR A 1174 42.75 -41.79 -11.50
N CYS A 1175 42.53 -40.78 -10.66
CA CYS A 1175 43.26 -39.50 -10.68
C CYS A 1175 43.85 -39.21 -9.28
N ASN A 1176 45.07 -38.66 -9.22
CA ASN A 1176 45.72 -38.30 -7.96
C ASN A 1176 45.39 -36.83 -7.58
N THR A 1177 44.96 -36.61 -6.35
CA THR A 1177 44.60 -35.28 -5.81
C THR A 1177 45.79 -34.44 -5.33
N GLN A 1178 47.00 -35.00 -5.30
CA GLN A 1178 48.22 -34.32 -4.87
C GLN A 1178 48.42 -32.96 -5.57
N GLY A 1179 48.64 -31.91 -4.78
CA GLY A 1179 48.87 -30.54 -5.28
C GLY A 1179 47.68 -29.88 -5.99
N CYS A 1180 46.50 -30.50 -6.01
CA CYS A 1180 45.29 -29.93 -6.62
C CYS A 1180 44.49 -29.12 -5.57
N GLN A 1181 43.78 -28.09 -6.01
CA GLN A 1181 42.73 -27.41 -5.21
C GLN A 1181 41.34 -27.88 -5.67
N ASP A 1182 41.12 -27.93 -6.97
CA ASP A 1182 39.94 -28.50 -7.61
C ASP A 1182 40.33 -29.64 -8.58
N ILE A 1183 39.41 -30.59 -8.79
CA ILE A 1183 39.46 -31.59 -9.86
C ILE A 1183 38.21 -31.44 -10.74
N HIS A 1184 38.42 -31.57 -12.05
CA HIS A 1184 37.38 -31.36 -13.07
C HIS A 1184 37.17 -32.60 -13.94
N VAL A 1185 35.92 -32.99 -14.17
CA VAL A 1185 35.59 -34.05 -15.15
C VAL A 1185 35.09 -33.42 -16.44
N MET A 1186 35.61 -33.88 -17.57
CA MET A 1186 35.32 -33.35 -18.89
C MET A 1186 34.98 -34.47 -19.88
N LEU A 1187 33.96 -34.26 -20.71
CA LEU A 1187 33.47 -35.23 -21.69
C LEU A 1187 33.66 -34.71 -23.12
N THR A 1188 33.76 -35.61 -24.10
CA THR A 1188 33.56 -35.27 -25.52
C THR A 1188 32.72 -36.32 -26.23
N ASN A 1189 31.80 -35.86 -27.08
CA ASN A 1189 31.07 -36.66 -28.06
C ASN A 1189 31.74 -36.67 -29.45
N ASN A 1190 32.78 -35.86 -29.65
CA ASN A 1190 33.44 -35.64 -30.94
C ASN A 1190 34.93 -36.03 -30.88
N LEU A 1191 35.41 -36.64 -31.97
CA LEU A 1191 36.83 -36.98 -32.15
C LEU A 1191 37.75 -35.73 -32.21
N ASN A 1192 37.18 -34.55 -32.50
CA ASN A 1192 37.88 -33.27 -32.64
C ASN A 1192 38.24 -32.57 -31.31
N LYS A 1193 38.31 -33.31 -30.19
CA LYS A 1193 38.89 -32.88 -28.89
C LYS A 1193 38.28 -31.64 -28.20
N ASN A 1194 37.09 -31.18 -28.58
CA ASN A 1194 36.37 -30.15 -27.82
C ASN A 1194 35.74 -30.75 -26.55
N TYR A 1195 36.47 -30.68 -25.44
CA TYR A 1195 36.01 -31.19 -24.15
C TYR A 1195 35.09 -30.20 -23.42
N ALA A 1196 33.91 -30.67 -23.01
CA ALA A 1196 32.98 -29.91 -22.18
C ALA A 1196 33.17 -30.27 -20.70
N LEU A 1197 33.26 -29.25 -19.83
CA LEU A 1197 33.31 -29.42 -18.37
C LEU A 1197 31.92 -29.84 -17.84
N VAL A 1198 31.86 -30.91 -17.04
CA VAL A 1198 30.58 -31.45 -16.52
C VAL A 1198 30.51 -31.58 -15.01
N LEU A 1199 31.62 -31.91 -14.33
CA LEU A 1199 31.69 -32.00 -12.86
C LEU A 1199 32.91 -31.23 -12.32
N SER A 1200 32.78 -30.72 -11.10
CA SER A 1200 33.89 -30.16 -10.32
C SER A 1200 33.83 -30.58 -8.85
N TYR A 1201 35.00 -30.94 -8.33
CA TYR A 1201 35.28 -31.45 -6.99
C TYR A 1201 36.33 -30.57 -6.32
N LYS A 1202 36.21 -30.35 -5.00
CA LYS A 1202 37.23 -29.67 -4.19
C LYS A 1202 38.15 -30.69 -3.51
N VAL A 1203 39.39 -30.35 -3.25
CA VAL A 1203 40.37 -31.19 -2.53
C VAL A 1203 40.56 -30.67 -1.10
N ASN A 1204 40.51 -31.57 -0.11
CA ASN A 1204 40.54 -31.23 1.31
C ASN A 1204 41.98 -31.01 1.85
N ASN A 1205 42.57 -29.85 1.55
CA ASN A 1205 43.94 -29.49 1.91
C ASN A 1205 44.10 -29.10 3.41
N THR A 1206 43.84 -30.06 4.30
CA THR A 1206 43.93 -29.93 5.76
C THR A 1206 45.36 -30.13 6.32
N ASP A 1207 46.35 -29.57 5.64
CA ASP A 1207 47.76 -29.55 6.07
C ASP A 1207 48.18 -28.13 6.57
N SER A 1208 47.25 -27.36 7.16
CA SER A 1208 47.48 -25.94 7.53
C SER A 1208 46.96 -25.52 8.91
N GLN A 1209 46.60 -26.47 9.78
CA GLN A 1209 46.50 -26.27 11.23
C GLN A 1209 47.08 -27.50 11.94
N GLY A 1210 48.38 -27.43 12.26
CA GLY A 1210 49.17 -28.57 12.74
C GLY A 1210 50.56 -28.16 13.25
N SER A 1211 50.68 -27.01 13.91
CA SER A 1211 51.91 -26.49 14.55
C SER A 1211 51.57 -25.57 15.72
#